data_AF-A0A373VNU8-F1
#
_entry.id   AF-A0A373VNU8-F1
#
_cell.length_a   1.000
_cell.length_b   1.000
_cell.length_c   1.000
_cell.angle_alpha   90.00
_cell.angle_beta   90.00
_cell.angle_gamma   90.00
#
_symmetry.space_group_name_H-M   'P 1'
#
loop_
_entity.id
_entity.type
_entity.pdbx_description
1 polymer ?
#
loop_
_entity_poly.entity_id
_entity_poly.type
_entity_poly.pdbx_seq_one_letter_code
_entity_poly.pdbx_strand_id
1 'polypeptide(L)'
;MDKQKYYITTAIAYTSGKPHIGNTYEIVLADAIARYKRQEGYDVFFQTGTDEHGQKIELKAEEAGITPKEFVDNVSGEIKRIWDLMNTSYDKFIRTTDADHEKQVQKIFKKMYAKGDIYKGHYEGMYCTPCESFFTESQLVDGKCPDCGRPCVPAKEEAYFFKMSKYADRLIDYINTHPDFIQPESRKNEMMNNFLLPGLQDLCVSRTSFKWGIPVDFDPKHVVYVWLDALTNYITGIGYDCDGESSEQFNKLWPADLHLIGKDIIRFHTIYWPIFLMSLDLPLPKQVFGHPWLLQGDGKMSKSKGNVIYADELVDFFGVDAVRYFVLHEMPFENDGVITWELMVERLNSELANTLGNLVNRTISMSNKYFGGVVENKGVAEPVDEDLKAFALAVPGKVAEKMDKLRVADAMTEVFTLFKRLNKYIDETMPWALAKDEAKKDRLATVLYNLVEGITMGATLLESFMPETTERILAQLNAEKRTLEDLKTFGLYPSGNKVTEKPEILFARLDLKEVLAKVEELHPKKEEPVEEKKEENVIDIEAKPEITFDDFGKLQFQVGEIIACEEVKKSRKLLCSQVKIGSQVRQIVSGIKSHYSAEEMVGKKVMVVTNLKPAKLAGILSEGMILCAEDADGNLSLMVPEKEMPAGAEIC
;
A
#
# COMPACT_ATOMS: atom_id res chain seq x y z
N MET A 1 16.69 37.61 3.97
CA MET A 1 16.52 36.65 5.08
C MET A 1 16.94 35.31 4.54
N ASP A 2 17.86 34.61 5.20
CA ASP A 2 18.26 33.27 4.77
C ASP A 2 17.07 32.33 4.91
N LYS A 3 16.76 31.57 3.85
CA LYS A 3 15.67 30.60 3.85
C LYS A 3 15.96 29.53 4.91
N GLN A 4 14.94 29.13 5.67
CA GLN A 4 15.08 28.02 6.61
C GLN A 4 15.32 26.71 5.83
N LYS A 5 16.28 25.90 6.28
CA LYS A 5 16.56 24.61 5.66
C LYS A 5 15.44 23.62 5.95
N TYR A 6 15.21 22.69 5.02
CA TYR A 6 14.35 21.54 5.24
C TYR A 6 14.94 20.30 4.56
N TYR A 7 15.44 19.34 5.35
CA TYR A 7 15.99 18.09 4.85
C TYR A 7 14.98 16.96 5.01
N ILE A 8 14.48 16.43 3.89
CA ILE A 8 13.52 15.33 3.83
C ILE A 8 14.12 14.14 3.09
N THR A 9 13.83 12.92 3.57
CA THR A 9 14.27 11.68 2.93
C THR A 9 13.14 10.67 2.76
N THR A 10 13.24 9.83 1.73
CA THR A 10 12.55 8.53 1.69
C THR A 10 13.42 7.45 2.34
N ALA A 11 12.87 6.27 2.59
CA ALA A 11 13.66 5.06 2.62
C ALA A 11 14.34 4.84 1.26
N ILE A 12 15.51 4.21 1.29
CA ILE A 12 16.17 3.77 0.06
C ILE A 12 15.57 2.44 -0.42
N ALA A 13 15.23 2.36 -1.70
CA ALA A 13 14.51 1.22 -2.25
C ALA A 13 15.43 0.01 -2.40
N TYR A 14 14.98 -1.16 -1.92
CA TYR A 14 15.76 -2.38 -2.01
C TYR A 14 15.82 -2.91 -3.46
N THR A 15 17.01 -3.10 -4.01
CA THR A 15 17.21 -3.44 -5.45
C THR A 15 16.92 -4.89 -5.83
N SER A 16 15.99 -5.55 -5.14
CA SER A 16 15.58 -6.93 -5.47
C SER A 16 14.66 -7.04 -6.71
N GLY A 17 14.27 -5.93 -7.33
CA GLY A 17 13.60 -5.89 -8.62
C GLY A 17 12.74 -4.64 -8.79
N LYS A 18 11.95 -4.61 -9.88
CA LYS A 18 11.06 -3.48 -10.19
C LYS A 18 10.12 -3.15 -9.01
N PRO A 19 10.05 -1.88 -8.56
CA PRO A 19 9.18 -1.42 -7.48
C PRO A 19 7.73 -1.34 -7.92
N HIS A 20 6.82 -1.78 -7.06
CA HIS A 20 5.38 -1.69 -7.29
C HIS A 20 4.81 -0.35 -6.79
N ILE A 21 3.55 -0.05 -7.08
CA ILE A 21 2.92 1.24 -6.74
C ILE A 21 2.98 1.57 -5.24
N GLY A 22 2.95 0.56 -4.36
CA GLY A 22 3.15 0.75 -2.93
C GLY A 22 4.54 1.26 -2.52
N ASN A 23 5.60 0.93 -3.28
CA ASN A 23 6.94 1.52 -3.08
C ASN A 23 6.98 2.94 -3.68
N THR A 24 6.38 3.11 -4.86
CA THR A 24 6.33 4.40 -5.55
C THR A 24 5.53 5.45 -4.78
N TYR A 25 4.54 5.04 -3.97
CA TYR A 25 3.78 5.94 -3.11
C TYR A 25 4.68 6.78 -2.20
N GLU A 26 5.70 6.18 -1.57
CA GLU A 26 6.57 6.87 -0.60
C GLU A 26 7.29 8.06 -1.25
N ILE A 27 7.86 7.87 -2.45
CA ILE A 27 8.54 8.96 -3.16
C ILE A 27 7.57 10.04 -3.63
N VAL A 28 6.36 9.68 -4.06
CA VAL A 28 5.35 10.67 -4.47
C VAL A 28 4.86 11.48 -3.26
N LEU A 29 4.68 10.85 -2.11
CA LEU A 29 4.32 11.52 -0.86
C LEU A 29 5.43 12.47 -0.40
N ALA A 30 6.68 12.02 -0.39
CA ALA A 30 7.82 12.86 -0.02
C ALA A 30 7.99 14.04 -1.00
N ASP A 31 7.79 13.81 -2.30
CA ASP A 31 7.83 14.87 -3.32
C ASP A 31 6.74 15.92 -3.11
N ALA A 32 5.51 15.50 -2.77
CA ALA A 32 4.43 16.44 -2.49
C ALA A 32 4.73 17.33 -1.28
N ILE A 33 5.29 16.75 -0.21
CA ILE A 33 5.73 17.50 0.97
C ILE A 33 6.90 18.44 0.62
N ALA A 34 7.89 17.94 -0.13
CA ALA A 34 9.05 18.72 -0.55
C ALA A 34 8.64 19.93 -1.40
N ARG A 35 7.76 19.74 -2.40
CA ARG A 35 7.22 20.82 -3.24
C ARG A 35 6.47 21.85 -2.39
N TYR A 36 5.64 21.41 -1.44
CA TYR A 36 4.90 22.32 -0.57
C TYR A 36 5.83 23.14 0.32
N LYS A 37 6.84 22.50 0.95
CA LYS A 37 7.84 23.23 1.74
C LYS A 37 8.64 24.22 0.89
N ARG A 38 8.93 23.92 -0.39
CA ARG A 38 9.53 24.89 -1.32
C ARG A 38 8.59 26.08 -1.59
N GLN A 39 7.28 25.84 -1.72
CA GLN A 39 6.27 26.91 -1.87
C GLN A 39 6.17 27.80 -0.62
N GLU A 40 6.35 27.23 0.57
CA GLU A 40 6.44 27.98 1.83
C GLU A 40 7.74 28.79 1.97
N GLY A 41 8.68 28.63 1.03
CA GLY A 41 9.94 29.38 0.99
C GLY A 41 11.11 28.71 1.71
N TYR A 42 10.99 27.44 2.11
CA TYR A 42 12.12 26.67 2.65
C TYR A 42 13.18 26.41 1.57
N ASP A 43 14.43 26.30 2.02
CA ASP A 43 15.52 25.72 1.25
C ASP A 43 15.52 24.21 1.44
N VAL A 44 14.77 23.52 0.57
CA VAL A 44 14.52 22.08 0.68
C VAL A 44 15.64 21.30 0.02
N PHE A 45 16.13 20.28 0.73
CA PHE A 45 16.95 19.22 0.16
C PHE A 45 16.19 17.89 0.32
N PHE A 46 15.90 17.22 -0.79
CA PHE A 46 15.13 15.98 -0.83
C PHE A 46 16.01 14.82 -1.32
N GLN A 47 16.28 13.85 -0.45
CA GLN A 47 17.09 12.66 -0.78
C GLN A 47 16.23 11.39 -0.91
N THR A 48 16.54 10.58 -1.92
CA THR A 48 16.07 9.21 -2.11
C THR A 48 17.23 8.34 -2.58
N GLY A 49 17.02 7.06 -2.88
CA GLY A 49 18.10 6.19 -3.35
C GLY A 49 17.79 4.71 -3.31
N THR A 50 18.86 3.90 -3.37
CA THR A 50 18.79 2.44 -3.42
C THR A 50 19.66 1.74 -2.38
N ASP A 51 19.08 0.74 -1.73
CA ASP A 51 19.79 -0.24 -0.90
C ASP A 51 20.17 -1.45 -1.77
N GLU A 52 21.47 -1.67 -1.88
CA GLU A 52 22.08 -2.49 -2.91
C GLU A 52 22.88 -3.66 -2.36
N HIS A 53 22.91 -3.87 -1.03
CA HIS A 53 23.68 -4.94 -0.41
C HIS A 53 22.82 -6.07 0.20
N GLY A 54 23.46 -7.21 0.46
CA GLY A 54 22.87 -8.35 1.15
C GLY A 54 22.67 -9.59 0.28
N GLN A 55 22.50 -10.73 0.96
CA GLN A 55 22.42 -12.06 0.37
C GLN A 55 21.33 -12.20 -0.70
N LYS A 56 20.18 -11.56 -0.51
CA LYS A 56 19.06 -11.66 -1.47
C LYS A 56 19.41 -11.09 -2.85
N ILE A 57 20.28 -10.09 -2.91
CA ILE A 57 20.76 -9.51 -4.16
C ILE A 57 21.80 -10.43 -4.80
N GLU A 58 22.71 -10.99 -4.00
CA GLU A 58 23.72 -11.96 -4.46
C GLU A 58 23.04 -13.16 -5.15
N LEU A 59 22.04 -13.77 -4.50
CA LEU A 59 21.28 -14.89 -5.05
C LEU A 59 20.55 -14.55 -6.36
N LYS A 60 19.93 -13.36 -6.45
CA LYS A 60 19.24 -12.93 -7.67
C LYS A 60 20.18 -12.64 -8.83
N ALA A 61 21.37 -12.12 -8.53
CA ALA A 61 22.39 -11.91 -9.53
C ALA A 61 22.91 -13.24 -10.07
N GLU A 62 23.14 -14.23 -9.19
CA GLU A 62 23.49 -15.60 -9.55
C GLU A 62 22.40 -16.27 -10.41
N GLU A 63 21.13 -16.17 -10.01
CA GLU A 63 19.97 -16.66 -10.79
C GLU A 63 19.90 -16.02 -12.19
N ALA A 64 20.26 -14.75 -12.30
CA ALA A 64 20.31 -14.01 -13.56
C ALA A 64 21.61 -14.23 -14.37
N GLY A 65 22.60 -14.94 -13.82
CA GLY A 65 23.88 -15.21 -14.48
C GLY A 65 24.77 -13.97 -14.67
N ILE A 66 24.61 -12.94 -13.83
CA ILE A 66 25.38 -11.68 -13.88
C ILE A 66 26.00 -11.35 -12.52
N THR A 67 26.93 -10.40 -12.47
CA THR A 67 27.52 -10.00 -11.18
C THR A 67 26.51 -9.22 -10.33
N PRO A 68 26.61 -9.25 -8.98
CA PRO A 68 25.74 -8.44 -8.13
C PRO A 68 25.79 -6.95 -8.45
N LYS A 69 26.96 -6.42 -8.81
CA LYS A 69 27.13 -5.01 -9.22
C LYS A 69 26.33 -4.69 -10.48
N GLU A 70 26.44 -5.52 -11.52
CA GLU A 70 25.66 -5.35 -12.76
C GLU A 70 24.15 -5.47 -12.48
N PHE A 71 23.74 -6.40 -11.61
CA PHE A 71 22.34 -6.56 -11.22
C PHE A 71 21.78 -5.29 -10.55
N VAL A 72 22.48 -4.76 -9.54
CA VAL A 72 22.00 -3.54 -8.86
C VAL A 72 22.11 -2.29 -9.72
N ASP A 73 23.08 -2.20 -10.63
CA ASP A 73 23.15 -1.12 -11.62
C ASP A 73 21.89 -1.08 -12.51
N ASN A 74 21.45 -2.24 -12.99
CA ASN A 74 20.24 -2.36 -13.80
C ASN A 74 18.98 -2.03 -13.00
N VAL A 75 18.83 -2.59 -11.80
CA VAL A 75 17.62 -2.38 -10.99
C VAL A 75 17.56 -0.96 -10.43
N SER A 76 18.68 -0.38 -10.00
CA SER A 76 18.75 1.02 -9.55
C SER A 76 18.42 1.98 -10.69
N GLY A 77 18.89 1.70 -11.91
CA GLY A 77 18.50 2.45 -13.11
C GLY A 77 16.99 2.43 -13.37
N GLU A 78 16.35 1.27 -13.22
CA GLU A 78 14.89 1.13 -13.39
C GLU A 78 14.10 1.84 -12.28
N ILE A 79 14.57 1.77 -11.04
CA ILE A 79 14.02 2.53 -9.90
C ILE A 79 14.10 4.03 -10.22
N LYS A 80 15.28 4.54 -10.57
CA LYS A 80 15.45 5.96 -10.91
C LYS A 80 14.53 6.37 -12.07
N ARG A 81 14.40 5.56 -13.12
CA ARG A 81 13.47 5.80 -14.25
C ARG A 81 12.03 5.98 -13.77
N ILE A 82 11.55 5.13 -12.86
CA ILE A 82 10.19 5.21 -12.32
C ILE A 82 10.02 6.48 -11.46
N TRP A 83 11.05 6.88 -10.70
CA TRP A 83 10.99 8.08 -9.86
C TRP A 83 10.93 9.32 -10.76
N ASP A 84 11.71 9.34 -11.84
CA ASP A 84 11.70 10.39 -12.87
C ASP A 84 10.35 10.42 -13.62
N LEU A 85 9.78 9.25 -13.97
CA LEU A 85 8.46 9.12 -14.60
C LEU A 85 7.36 9.74 -13.75
N MET A 86 7.41 9.54 -12.43
CA MET A 86 6.43 10.10 -11.49
C MET A 86 6.64 11.61 -11.21
N ASN A 87 7.51 12.27 -11.96
CA ASN A 87 7.83 13.70 -11.85
C ASN A 87 8.24 14.09 -10.41
N THR A 88 9.14 13.31 -9.81
CA THR A 88 9.64 13.57 -8.46
C THR A 88 10.84 14.52 -8.49
N SER A 89 10.89 15.44 -7.54
CA SER A 89 11.84 16.56 -7.48
C SER A 89 12.93 16.34 -6.44
N TYR A 90 13.48 15.12 -6.37
CA TYR A 90 14.58 14.81 -5.46
C TYR A 90 15.89 15.50 -5.91
N ASP A 91 16.67 15.97 -4.95
CA ASP A 91 17.94 16.65 -5.14
C ASP A 91 19.12 15.67 -5.15
N LYS A 92 18.96 14.51 -4.49
CA LYS A 92 19.98 13.45 -4.42
C LYS A 92 19.33 12.08 -4.57
N PHE A 93 19.90 11.28 -5.47
CA PHE A 93 19.69 9.84 -5.54
C PHE A 93 20.98 9.16 -5.06
N ILE A 94 20.98 8.60 -3.85
CA ILE A 94 22.14 7.91 -3.28
C ILE A 94 22.11 6.41 -3.63
N ARG A 95 23.28 5.80 -3.81
CA ARG A 95 23.43 4.36 -3.93
C ARG A 95 24.36 3.87 -2.83
N THR A 96 24.02 2.77 -2.16
CA THR A 96 24.89 2.19 -1.12
C THR A 96 26.19 1.61 -1.67
N THR A 97 26.29 1.38 -2.99
CA THR A 97 27.55 1.07 -3.70
C THR A 97 28.37 2.30 -4.08
N ASP A 98 27.94 3.52 -3.74
CA ASP A 98 28.74 4.73 -3.96
C ASP A 98 30.02 4.67 -3.10
N ALA A 99 31.18 4.92 -3.73
CA ALA A 99 32.48 4.67 -3.09
C ALA A 99 32.76 5.55 -1.86
N ASP A 100 32.13 6.73 -1.76
CA ASP A 100 32.16 7.57 -0.57
C ASP A 100 31.30 6.99 0.56
N HIS A 101 30.11 6.47 0.24
CA HIS A 101 29.25 5.78 1.20
C HIS A 101 29.96 4.58 1.83
N GLU A 102 30.50 3.66 1.01
CA GLU A 102 31.17 2.46 1.51
C GLU A 102 32.32 2.78 2.48
N LYS A 103 33.14 3.78 2.12
CA LYS A 103 34.25 4.24 2.96
C LYS A 103 33.78 4.77 4.30
N GLN A 104 32.70 5.57 4.31
CA GLN A 104 32.19 6.11 5.56
C GLN A 104 31.57 5.03 6.44
N VAL A 105 30.87 4.04 5.87
CA VAL A 105 30.36 2.89 6.64
C VAL A 105 31.50 2.11 7.31
N GLN A 106 32.60 1.85 6.60
CA GLN A 106 33.80 1.22 7.17
C GLN A 106 34.36 2.01 8.36
N LYS A 107 34.52 3.33 8.20
CA LYS A 107 34.98 4.21 9.29
C LYS A 107 34.02 4.21 10.47
N ILE A 108 32.70 4.26 10.22
CA ILE A 108 31.65 4.22 11.25
C ILE A 108 31.74 2.93 12.06
N PHE A 109 31.82 1.79 11.39
CA PHE A 109 31.95 0.49 12.05
C PHE A 109 33.18 0.43 12.96
N LYS A 110 34.33 0.87 12.44
CA LYS A 110 35.58 0.94 13.19
C LYS A 110 35.52 1.89 14.39
N LYS A 111 34.88 3.05 14.24
CA LYS A 111 34.70 4.02 15.34
C LYS A 111 33.82 3.44 16.44
N MET A 112 32.71 2.80 16.10
CA MET A 112 31.84 2.13 17.07
C MET A 112 32.54 0.96 17.77
N TYR A 113 33.37 0.20 17.05
CA TYR A 113 34.22 -0.85 17.63
C TYR A 113 35.26 -0.27 18.60
N ALA A 114 35.98 0.78 18.21
CA ALA A 114 36.97 1.45 19.06
C ALA A 114 36.34 2.09 20.31
N LYS A 115 35.11 2.59 20.22
CA LYS A 115 34.31 3.11 21.35
C LYS A 115 33.83 2.01 22.31
N GLY A 116 33.94 0.74 21.91
CA GLY A 116 33.49 -0.43 22.66
C GLY A 116 31.98 -0.67 22.59
N ASP A 117 31.29 -0.03 21.64
CA ASP A 117 29.86 -0.23 21.36
C ASP A 117 29.63 -1.43 20.46
N ILE A 118 30.58 -1.72 19.55
CA ILE A 118 30.64 -2.98 18.83
C ILE A 118 31.66 -3.91 19.51
N TYR A 119 31.30 -5.16 19.70
CA TYR A 119 32.19 -6.19 20.22
C TYR A 119 32.06 -7.49 19.43
N LYS A 120 33.14 -8.28 19.42
CA LYS A 120 33.13 -9.60 18.80
C LYS A 120 32.46 -10.59 19.74
N GLY A 121 31.45 -11.27 19.24
CA GLY A 121 30.71 -12.30 19.95
C GLY A 121 30.48 -13.49 19.04
N HIS A 122 29.45 -14.27 19.35
CA HIS A 122 29.01 -15.35 18.49
C HIS A 122 27.49 -15.39 18.47
N TYR A 123 26.94 -15.61 17.28
CA TYR A 123 25.56 -16.00 17.12
C TYR A 123 25.43 -17.48 17.49
N GLU A 124 24.69 -17.77 18.54
CA GLU A 124 24.39 -19.14 18.99
C GLU A 124 22.90 -19.40 18.76
N GLY A 125 22.60 -20.45 18.00
CA GLY A 125 21.23 -20.81 17.67
C GLY A 125 21.13 -22.16 17.01
N MET A 126 19.91 -22.54 16.67
CA MET A 126 19.60 -23.82 16.05
C MET A 126 19.66 -23.64 14.54
N TYR A 127 20.72 -24.16 13.93
CA TYR A 127 21.03 -24.00 12.52
C TYR A 127 20.47 -25.16 11.69
N CYS A 128 19.76 -24.83 10.63
CA CYS A 128 19.32 -25.79 9.63
C CYS A 128 20.31 -25.76 8.45
N THR A 129 21.21 -26.74 8.36
CA THR A 129 22.20 -26.84 7.27
C THR A 129 21.61 -26.70 5.86
N PRO A 130 20.49 -27.38 5.49
CA PRO A 130 19.95 -27.25 4.14
C PRO A 130 19.15 -25.98 3.86
N CYS A 131 18.70 -25.25 4.91
CA CYS A 131 18.09 -23.93 4.75
C CYS A 131 19.09 -22.80 4.99
N GLU A 132 20.32 -23.13 5.36
CA GLU A 132 21.40 -22.23 5.76
C GLU A 132 20.95 -21.10 6.70
N SER A 133 20.06 -21.44 7.64
CA SER A 133 19.35 -20.47 8.48
C SER A 133 19.42 -20.84 9.96
N PHE A 134 19.56 -19.81 10.79
CA PHE A 134 19.50 -19.92 12.24
C PHE A 134 18.10 -19.63 12.78
N PHE A 135 17.68 -20.41 13.76
CA PHE A 135 16.44 -20.22 14.51
C PHE A 135 16.75 -20.13 16.00
N THR A 136 15.96 -19.34 16.73
CA THR A 136 15.90 -19.46 18.20
C THR A 136 15.18 -20.76 18.55
N GLU A 137 15.41 -21.30 19.76
CA GLU A 137 14.71 -22.52 20.20
C GLU A 137 13.17 -22.36 20.15
N SER A 138 12.66 -21.16 20.42
CA SER A 138 11.25 -20.81 20.34
C SER A 138 10.67 -20.76 18.93
N GLN A 139 11.52 -20.66 17.90
CA GLN A 139 11.10 -20.62 16.49
C GLN A 139 11.04 -22.02 15.85
N LEU A 140 11.55 -23.05 16.53
CA LEU A 140 11.51 -24.42 16.05
C LEU A 140 10.12 -25.03 16.23
N VAL A 141 9.69 -25.83 15.25
CA VAL A 141 8.49 -26.67 15.36
C VAL A 141 8.97 -28.08 15.68
N ASP A 142 8.65 -28.59 16.88
CA ASP A 142 9.12 -29.89 17.39
C ASP A 142 10.65 -30.09 17.31
N GLY A 143 11.43 -29.03 17.56
CA GLY A 143 12.89 -29.05 17.49
C GLY A 143 13.45 -29.09 16.04
N LYS A 144 12.61 -28.85 15.04
CA LYS A 144 12.95 -28.86 13.63
C LYS A 144 12.75 -27.50 12.98
N CYS A 145 13.42 -27.30 11.86
CA CYS A 145 13.35 -26.10 11.04
C CYS A 145 11.88 -25.84 10.66
N PRO A 146 11.33 -24.65 10.96
CA PRO A 146 9.95 -24.31 10.62
C PRO A 146 9.73 -24.29 9.10
N ASP A 147 10.79 -24.06 8.31
CA ASP A 147 10.68 -23.89 6.86
C ASP A 147 10.74 -25.22 6.11
N CYS A 148 11.60 -26.17 6.52
CA CYS A 148 11.79 -27.43 5.79
C CYS A 148 11.51 -28.69 6.62
N GLY A 149 11.13 -28.56 7.89
CA GLY A 149 10.84 -29.67 8.80
C GLY A 149 12.03 -30.57 9.13
N ARG A 150 13.27 -30.16 8.80
CA ARG A 150 14.49 -30.95 9.07
C ARG A 150 15.08 -30.60 10.45
N PRO A 151 15.83 -31.53 11.08
CA PRO A 151 16.50 -31.25 12.34
C PRO A 151 17.41 -30.03 12.25
N CYS A 152 17.32 -29.14 13.25
CA CYS A 152 18.29 -28.07 13.43
C CYS A 152 19.35 -28.52 14.44
N VAL A 153 20.59 -28.08 14.25
CA VAL A 153 21.71 -28.38 15.14
C VAL A 153 22.18 -27.11 15.83
N PRO A 154 22.60 -27.15 17.10
CA PRO A 154 23.26 -26.01 17.72
C PRO A 154 24.50 -25.64 16.89
N ALA A 155 24.52 -24.43 16.35
CA ALA A 155 25.70 -23.91 15.67
C ALA A 155 26.07 -22.55 16.26
N LYS A 156 27.33 -22.21 16.06
CA LYS A 156 27.95 -21.00 16.58
C LYS A 156 28.71 -20.33 15.45
N GLU A 157 28.23 -19.18 15.00
CA GLU A 157 28.91 -18.35 14.00
C GLU A 157 29.51 -17.14 14.69
N GLU A 158 30.78 -16.85 14.41
CA GLU A 158 31.40 -15.62 14.92
C GLU A 158 30.72 -14.42 14.26
N ALA A 159 30.38 -13.40 15.05
CA ALA A 159 29.76 -12.17 14.53
C ALA A 159 30.06 -10.97 15.44
N TYR A 160 29.95 -9.77 14.90
CA TYR A 160 30.05 -8.54 15.66
C TYR A 160 28.67 -8.10 16.12
N PHE A 161 28.57 -7.67 17.38
CA PHE A 161 27.34 -7.23 18.02
C PHE A 161 27.45 -5.78 18.48
N PHE A 162 26.40 -5.00 18.27
CA PHE A 162 26.26 -3.64 18.75
C PHE A 162 25.44 -3.62 20.05
N LYS A 163 25.94 -2.91 21.07
CA LYS A 163 25.34 -2.78 22.41
C LYS A 163 24.12 -1.87 22.42
N MET A 164 22.99 -2.36 21.92
CA MET A 164 21.72 -1.62 21.85
C MET A 164 21.22 -1.23 23.25
N SER A 165 21.32 -2.16 24.20
CA SER A 165 20.87 -2.01 25.58
C SER A 165 21.47 -0.78 26.29
N LYS A 166 22.73 -0.43 25.98
CA LYS A 166 23.45 0.73 26.53
C LYS A 166 22.73 2.06 26.26
N TYR A 167 21.97 2.17 25.18
CA TYR A 167 21.35 3.42 24.73
C TYR A 167 19.83 3.46 24.94
N ALA A 168 19.22 2.38 25.42
CA ALA A 168 17.76 2.24 25.53
C ALA A 168 17.12 3.34 26.40
N ASP A 169 17.63 3.57 27.61
CA ASP A 169 17.07 4.57 28.54
C ASP A 169 17.14 6.00 27.96
N ARG A 170 18.26 6.34 27.31
CA ARG A 170 18.44 7.64 26.66
C ARG A 170 17.47 7.82 25.49
N LEU A 171 17.19 6.77 24.73
CA LEU A 171 16.21 6.81 23.64
C LEU A 171 14.78 6.92 24.18
N ILE A 172 14.43 6.19 25.23
CA ILE A 172 13.13 6.29 25.90
C ILE A 172 12.87 7.73 26.39
N ASP A 173 13.86 8.34 27.05
CA ASP A 173 13.76 9.74 27.50
C ASP A 173 13.59 10.71 26.32
N TYR A 174 14.35 10.51 25.24
CA TYR A 174 14.22 11.31 24.02
C TYR A 174 12.80 11.23 23.42
N ILE A 175 12.24 10.01 23.28
CA ILE A 175 10.89 9.80 22.73
C ILE A 175 9.81 10.43 23.61
N ASN A 176 9.98 10.43 24.94
CA ASN A 176 9.03 11.04 25.87
C ASN A 176 9.09 12.57 25.83
N THR A 177 10.27 13.15 25.66
CA THR A 177 10.48 14.60 25.62
C THR A 177 10.25 15.23 24.24
N HIS A 178 10.22 14.42 23.18
CA HIS A 178 9.97 14.84 21.80
C HIS A 178 8.72 14.11 21.25
N PRO A 179 7.50 14.55 21.61
CA PRO A 179 6.27 13.81 21.29
C PRO A 179 6.04 13.64 19.78
N ASP A 180 6.54 14.57 18.97
CA ASP A 180 6.40 14.56 17.51
C ASP A 180 7.48 13.76 16.76
N PHE A 181 8.42 13.15 17.48
CA PHE A 181 9.52 12.40 16.88
C PHE A 181 9.04 11.19 16.08
N ILE A 182 8.00 10.50 16.53
CA ILE A 182 7.43 9.32 15.87
C ILE A 182 5.96 9.60 15.56
N GLN A 183 5.62 9.66 14.28
CA GLN A 183 4.26 9.85 13.79
C GLN A 183 3.83 8.72 12.85
N PRO A 184 2.55 8.32 12.84
CA PRO A 184 1.49 8.68 13.78
C PRO A 184 1.74 8.15 15.21
N GLU A 185 1.03 8.69 16.21
CA GLU A 185 1.18 8.32 17.63
C GLU A 185 0.95 6.82 17.89
N SER A 186 0.11 6.15 17.09
CA SER A 186 -0.07 4.70 17.16
C SER A 186 1.24 3.92 16.97
N ARG A 187 2.14 4.42 16.10
CA ARG A 187 3.45 3.81 15.85
C ARG A 187 4.42 4.06 17.00
N LYS A 188 4.38 5.25 17.61
CA LYS A 188 5.14 5.54 18.84
C LYS A 188 4.79 4.52 19.93
N ASN A 189 3.50 4.31 20.16
CA ASN A 189 3.01 3.37 21.18
C ASN A 189 3.45 1.93 20.89
N GLU A 190 3.43 1.51 19.62
CA GLU A 190 3.94 0.20 19.19
C GLU A 190 5.43 0.05 19.51
N MET A 191 6.27 1.04 19.17
CA MET A 191 7.71 0.99 19.41
C MET A 191 8.06 0.97 20.91
N MET A 192 7.34 1.77 21.70
CA MET A 192 7.52 1.84 23.15
C MET A 192 7.16 0.51 23.83
N ASN A 193 5.95 0.01 23.59
CA ASN A 193 5.41 -1.13 24.34
C ASN A 193 5.98 -2.47 23.89
N ASN A 194 6.22 -2.65 22.59
CA ASN A 194 6.60 -3.97 22.05
C ASN A 194 8.12 -4.19 22.04
N PHE A 195 8.93 -3.12 22.06
CA PHE A 195 10.38 -3.22 21.87
C PHE A 195 11.20 -2.52 22.95
N LEU A 196 10.91 -1.26 23.28
CA LEU A 196 11.77 -0.49 24.20
C LEU A 196 11.55 -0.85 25.67
N LEU A 197 10.31 -0.85 26.15
CA LEU A 197 9.98 -1.13 27.55
C LEU A 197 10.30 -2.56 28.00
N PRO A 198 10.15 -3.61 27.16
CA PRO A 198 10.59 -4.96 27.50
C PRO A 198 12.12 -5.12 27.59
N GLY A 199 12.88 -4.18 27.02
CA GLY A 199 14.34 -4.21 26.94
C GLY A 199 14.87 -4.60 25.55
N LEU A 200 15.97 -3.97 25.13
CA LEU A 200 16.61 -4.23 23.85
C LEU A 200 17.73 -5.26 23.97
N GLN A 201 17.74 -6.24 23.08
CA GLN A 201 18.88 -7.14 22.88
C GLN A 201 19.95 -6.49 21.99
N ASP A 202 21.20 -6.90 22.20
CA ASP A 202 22.31 -6.45 21.37
C ASP A 202 22.17 -6.96 19.93
N LEU A 203 22.47 -6.09 18.96
CA LEU A 203 22.16 -6.29 17.56
C LEU A 203 23.36 -6.88 16.82
N CYS A 204 23.18 -8.00 16.11
CA CYS A 204 24.23 -8.56 15.26
C CYS A 204 24.45 -7.68 14.01
N VAL A 205 25.59 -6.98 13.95
CA VAL A 205 25.94 -5.98 12.94
C VAL A 205 26.99 -6.45 11.91
N SER A 206 27.33 -7.74 11.89
CA SER A 206 28.12 -8.34 10.79
C SER A 206 27.61 -9.72 10.38
N ARG A 207 28.03 -10.20 9.20
CA ARG A 207 27.74 -11.55 8.68
C ARG A 207 28.99 -12.15 8.04
N THR A 208 29.12 -13.48 8.05
CA THR A 208 30.18 -14.19 7.31
C THR A 208 29.66 -15.11 6.20
N SER A 209 28.34 -15.30 6.13
CA SER A 209 27.68 -16.25 5.23
C SER A 209 27.58 -15.81 3.76
N PHE A 210 27.79 -14.54 3.45
CA PHE A 210 27.72 -14.00 2.08
C PHE A 210 28.78 -12.91 1.85
N LYS A 211 29.10 -12.61 0.58
CA LYS A 211 30.18 -11.68 0.23
C LYS A 211 29.67 -10.33 -0.28
N TRP A 212 28.46 -10.27 -0.82
CA TRP A 212 27.89 -9.03 -1.34
C TRP A 212 27.44 -8.06 -0.23
N GLY A 213 28.37 -7.22 0.21
CA GLY A 213 28.17 -6.17 1.20
C GLY A 213 29.47 -5.42 1.48
N ILE A 214 29.40 -4.37 2.30
CA ILE A 214 30.58 -3.58 2.68
C ILE A 214 31.45 -4.39 3.64
N PRO A 215 32.74 -4.68 3.33
CA PRO A 215 33.58 -5.47 4.22
C PRO A 215 33.98 -4.66 5.46
N VAL A 216 34.09 -5.34 6.60
CA VAL A 216 34.69 -4.79 7.82
C VAL A 216 36.20 -4.62 7.57
N ASP A 217 36.70 -3.38 7.57
CA ASP A 217 38.05 -3.02 7.11
C ASP A 217 39.18 -3.79 7.84
N PHE A 218 39.03 -4.00 9.14
CA PHE A 218 40.02 -4.73 9.97
C PHE A 218 39.76 -6.24 10.09
N ASP A 219 38.62 -6.76 9.60
CA ASP A 219 38.30 -8.19 9.60
C ASP A 219 37.47 -8.56 8.34
N PRO A 220 38.10 -8.61 7.14
CA PRO A 220 37.38 -8.71 5.85
C PRO A 220 36.62 -10.02 5.63
N LYS A 221 36.71 -10.98 6.57
CA LYS A 221 35.84 -12.15 6.59
C LYS A 221 34.39 -11.79 6.91
N HIS A 222 34.18 -10.63 7.54
CA HIS A 222 32.89 -10.10 7.92
C HIS A 222 32.45 -9.02 6.95
N VAL A 223 31.19 -9.08 6.54
CA VAL A 223 30.49 -7.97 5.89
C VAL A 223 29.60 -7.25 6.89
N VAL A 224 29.51 -5.93 6.77
CA VAL A 224 28.66 -5.08 7.60
C VAL A 224 27.20 -5.43 7.36
N TYR A 225 26.43 -5.48 8.44
CA TYR A 225 24.99 -5.73 8.37
C TYR A 225 24.29 -4.62 7.58
N VAL A 226 23.44 -5.03 6.64
CA VAL A 226 22.75 -4.15 5.68
C VAL A 226 22.03 -2.97 6.35
N TRP A 227 21.47 -3.11 7.54
CA TRP A 227 20.78 -1.97 8.19
C TRP A 227 21.75 -0.92 8.74
N LEU A 228 22.96 -1.28 9.18
CA LEU A 228 23.94 -0.28 9.61
C LEU A 228 24.47 0.51 8.40
N ASP A 229 24.75 -0.20 7.31
CA ASP A 229 25.04 0.37 5.99
C ASP A 229 23.90 1.29 5.52
N ALA A 230 22.72 0.71 5.25
CA ALA A 230 21.57 1.40 4.69
C ALA A 230 21.16 2.62 5.52
N LEU A 231 21.08 2.54 6.85
CA LEU A 231 20.64 3.70 7.66
C LEU A 231 21.63 4.87 7.60
N THR A 232 22.92 4.63 7.36
CA THR A 232 23.90 5.72 7.24
C THR A 232 23.80 6.49 5.92
N ASN A 233 23.00 6.03 4.95
CA ASN A 233 22.74 6.76 3.70
C ASN A 233 22.29 8.21 3.97
N TYR A 234 21.52 8.42 5.04
CA TYR A 234 20.93 9.73 5.37
C TYR A 234 21.97 10.80 5.73
N ILE A 235 23.14 10.40 6.23
CA ILE A 235 24.23 11.32 6.59
C ILE A 235 25.34 11.30 5.55
N THR A 236 25.64 10.14 4.96
CA THR A 236 26.66 10.00 3.91
C THR A 236 26.24 10.67 2.61
N GLY A 237 24.95 10.60 2.24
CA GLY A 237 24.41 11.24 1.03
C GLY A 237 24.50 12.77 1.01
N ILE A 238 24.70 13.39 2.17
CA ILE A 238 24.93 14.82 2.36
C ILE A 238 26.39 15.13 2.80
N GLY A 239 27.28 14.15 2.76
CA GLY A 239 28.73 14.34 2.95
C GLY A 239 29.20 14.34 4.41
N TYR A 240 28.62 13.50 5.27
CA TYR A 240 29.19 13.20 6.59
C TYR A 240 30.56 12.53 6.47
N ASP A 241 31.54 13.01 7.25
CA ASP A 241 32.81 12.31 7.45
C ASP A 241 32.99 11.91 8.92
N CYS A 242 33.20 10.61 9.13
CA CYS A 242 33.36 10.02 10.46
C CYS A 242 34.58 10.56 11.25
N ASP A 243 35.60 11.07 10.54
CA ASP A 243 36.83 11.62 11.10
C ASP A 243 36.71 13.12 11.46
N GLY A 244 35.56 13.75 11.22
CA GLY A 244 35.26 15.13 11.63
C GLY A 244 35.33 16.17 10.50
N GLU A 245 35.76 15.78 9.30
CA GLU A 245 35.86 16.65 8.12
C GLU A 245 34.58 16.64 7.26
N SER A 246 33.41 16.73 7.92
CA SER A 246 32.12 16.71 7.23
C SER A 246 31.93 17.94 6.32
N SER A 247 31.25 17.73 5.20
CA SER A 247 31.01 18.78 4.20
C SER A 247 30.16 19.94 4.74
N GLU A 248 30.24 21.11 4.08
CA GLU A 248 29.33 22.24 4.37
C GLU A 248 27.86 21.84 4.24
N GLN A 249 27.54 20.95 3.31
CA GLN A 249 26.19 20.45 3.09
C GLN A 249 25.69 19.64 4.29
N PHE A 250 26.52 18.76 4.86
CA PHE A 250 26.17 18.03 6.09
C PHE A 250 25.91 19.00 7.25
N ASN A 251 26.83 19.95 7.45
CA ASN A 251 26.74 20.94 8.53
C ASN A 251 25.51 21.85 8.41
N LYS A 252 25.03 22.09 7.19
CA LYS A 252 23.80 22.85 6.92
C LYS A 252 22.53 22.02 7.11
N LEU A 253 22.52 20.77 6.63
CA LEU A 253 21.30 19.99 6.48
C LEU A 253 20.98 19.09 7.68
N TRP A 254 21.99 18.54 8.36
CA TRP A 254 21.78 17.59 9.46
C TRP A 254 21.45 18.33 10.78
N PRO A 255 20.47 17.85 11.59
CA PRO A 255 19.67 16.64 11.45
C PRO A 255 18.53 16.75 10.43
N ALA A 256 18.12 15.62 9.83
CA ALA A 256 16.93 15.58 8.95
C ALA A 256 15.68 16.11 9.67
N ASP A 257 14.88 16.89 8.94
CA ASP A 257 13.60 17.40 9.44
C ASP A 257 12.52 16.31 9.37
N LEU A 258 12.54 15.48 8.33
CA LEU A 258 11.58 14.38 8.16
C LEU A 258 12.21 13.17 7.47
N HIS A 259 12.14 12.01 8.13
CA HIS A 259 12.28 10.71 7.47
C HIS A 259 10.88 10.15 7.16
N LEU A 260 10.56 10.00 5.89
CA LEU A 260 9.33 9.39 5.42
C LEU A 260 9.58 7.92 5.08
N ILE A 261 8.93 7.00 5.79
CA ILE A 261 9.20 5.56 5.68
C ILE A 261 7.93 4.73 5.79
N GLY A 262 7.90 3.54 5.18
CA GLY A 262 6.83 2.57 5.40
C GLY A 262 6.78 2.03 6.84
N LYS A 263 5.57 1.78 7.36
CA LYS A 263 5.38 1.25 8.73
C LYS A 263 6.13 -0.05 9.04
N ASP A 264 6.47 -0.86 8.04
CA ASP A 264 7.23 -2.10 8.20
C ASP A 264 8.69 -1.91 8.63
N ILE A 265 9.25 -0.73 8.36
CA ILE A 265 10.65 -0.42 8.67
C ILE A 265 10.79 0.65 9.76
N ILE A 266 9.69 1.02 10.43
CA ILE A 266 9.69 2.07 11.45
C ILE A 266 10.59 1.73 12.64
N ARG A 267 10.67 0.46 13.03
CA ARG A 267 11.56 -0.01 14.10
C ARG A 267 13.01 0.36 13.84
N PHE A 268 13.48 0.19 12.61
CA PHE A 268 14.86 0.50 12.25
C PHE A 268 15.13 2.01 12.34
N HIS A 269 14.16 2.84 11.97
CA HIS A 269 14.30 4.30 11.93
C HIS A 269 14.07 5.00 13.27
N THR A 270 13.36 4.36 14.20
CA THR A 270 12.99 4.93 15.50
C THR A 270 13.73 4.31 16.67
N ILE A 271 14.38 3.15 16.48
CA ILE A 271 15.20 2.50 17.49
C ILE A 271 16.65 2.39 17.04
N TYR A 272 16.91 1.72 15.92
CA TYR A 272 18.30 1.38 15.55
C TYR A 272 19.05 2.62 15.09
N TRP A 273 18.45 3.40 14.20
CA TRP A 273 19.06 4.59 13.67
C TRP A 273 19.37 5.65 14.73
N PRO A 274 18.44 6.01 15.64
CA PRO A 274 18.77 6.93 16.72
C PRO A 274 19.87 6.43 17.64
N ILE A 275 19.90 5.12 17.93
CA ILE A 275 20.96 4.53 18.76
C ILE A 275 22.32 4.56 18.06
N PHE A 276 22.39 4.30 16.76
CA PHE A 276 23.61 4.46 15.97
C PHE A 276 24.10 5.91 15.98
N LEU A 277 23.19 6.88 15.81
CA LEU A 277 23.51 8.31 15.90
C LEU A 277 23.99 8.70 17.31
N MET A 278 23.39 8.17 18.38
CA MET A 278 23.85 8.38 19.74
C MET A 278 25.26 7.82 19.98
N SER A 279 25.60 6.68 19.38
CA SER A 279 26.96 6.12 19.41
C SER A 279 27.95 6.96 18.60
N LEU A 280 27.51 7.60 17.51
CA LEU A 280 28.30 8.55 16.73
C LEU A 280 28.36 9.97 17.33
N ASP A 281 27.65 10.20 18.45
CA ASP A 281 27.49 11.51 19.09
C ASP A 281 26.89 12.58 18.13
N LEU A 282 25.98 12.15 17.26
CA LEU A 282 25.26 13.01 16.31
C LEU A 282 23.85 13.39 16.81
N PRO A 283 23.30 14.55 16.38
CA PRO A 283 21.91 14.89 16.66
C PRO A 283 20.97 13.93 15.94
N LEU A 284 19.81 13.69 16.56
CA LEU A 284 18.77 12.80 16.03
C LEU A 284 17.88 13.53 15.02
N PRO A 285 17.25 12.79 14.08
CA PRO A 285 16.25 13.38 13.20
C PRO A 285 15.09 13.97 13.99
N LYS A 286 14.50 15.06 13.47
CA LYS A 286 13.41 15.76 14.17
C LYS A 286 12.11 14.96 14.18
N GLN A 287 11.81 14.28 13.08
CA GLN A 287 10.58 13.51 12.92
C GLN A 287 10.77 12.30 11.99
N VAL A 288 10.13 11.19 12.33
CA VAL A 288 9.97 9.98 11.51
C VAL A 288 8.48 9.75 11.32
N PHE A 289 8.04 9.71 10.06
CA PHE A 289 6.65 9.40 9.71
C PHE A 289 6.57 8.00 9.08
N GLY A 290 5.91 7.08 9.80
CA GLY A 290 5.64 5.71 9.37
C GLY A 290 4.32 5.61 8.61
N HIS A 291 4.36 5.82 7.30
CA HIS A 291 3.16 5.84 6.47
C HIS A 291 2.52 4.43 6.36
N PRO A 292 1.19 4.36 6.16
CA PRO A 292 0.50 3.08 6.00
C PRO A 292 0.81 2.42 4.65
N TRP A 293 0.39 1.17 4.47
CA TRP A 293 0.55 0.47 3.20
C TRP A 293 -0.56 0.83 2.22
N LEU A 294 -0.20 0.86 0.94
CA LEU A 294 -1.16 0.78 -0.14
C LEU A 294 -1.35 -0.70 -0.50
N LEU A 295 -2.55 -1.22 -0.29
CA LEU A 295 -2.92 -2.62 -0.51
C LEU A 295 -3.72 -2.76 -1.81
N GLN A 296 -3.69 -3.94 -2.43
CA GLN A 296 -4.68 -4.29 -3.44
C GLN A 296 -5.89 -4.92 -2.72
N GLY A 297 -7.09 -4.96 -3.33
CA GLY A 297 -8.33 -5.36 -2.65
C GLY A 297 -8.29 -6.68 -1.86
N ASP A 298 -7.38 -7.60 -2.18
CA ASP A 298 -7.15 -8.91 -1.54
C ASP A 298 -6.00 -8.92 -0.51
N GLY A 299 -5.39 -7.77 -0.22
CA GLY A 299 -4.34 -7.57 0.79
C GLY A 299 -3.02 -7.01 0.24
N LYS A 300 -1.89 -7.34 0.89
CA LYS A 300 -0.57 -6.84 0.49
C LYS A 300 -0.18 -7.34 -0.91
N MET A 301 0.28 -6.43 -1.77
CA MET A 301 0.80 -6.76 -3.10
C MET A 301 2.03 -7.68 -3.00
N SER A 302 2.04 -8.76 -3.77
CA SER A 302 3.22 -9.62 -3.91
C SER A 302 3.33 -10.24 -5.29
N LYS A 303 4.58 -10.35 -5.80
CA LYS A 303 4.85 -10.97 -7.11
C LYS A 303 4.33 -12.42 -7.21
N SER A 304 4.30 -13.14 -6.09
CA SER A 304 3.79 -14.51 -5.99
C SER A 304 2.28 -14.62 -6.14
N LYS A 305 1.51 -13.57 -5.83
CA LYS A 305 0.04 -13.55 -5.93
C LYS A 305 -0.47 -13.01 -7.27
N GLY A 306 0.43 -12.50 -8.13
CA GLY A 306 0.04 -11.86 -9.40
C GLY A 306 -0.74 -10.55 -9.23
N ASN A 307 -0.89 -10.04 -8.00
CA ASN A 307 -1.62 -8.82 -7.67
C ASN A 307 -0.64 -7.63 -7.52
N VAL A 308 0.25 -7.43 -8.49
CA VAL A 308 1.21 -6.33 -8.43
C VAL A 308 0.85 -5.30 -9.47
N ILE A 309 0.52 -4.10 -9.01
CA ILE A 309 0.30 -2.94 -9.89
C ILE A 309 1.58 -2.12 -9.95
N TYR A 310 2.06 -1.84 -11.15
CA TYR A 310 3.23 -1.00 -11.39
C TYR A 310 2.85 0.43 -11.76
N ALA A 311 3.71 1.38 -11.39
CA ALA A 311 3.44 2.81 -11.59
C ALA A 311 3.41 3.19 -13.07
N ASP A 312 4.30 2.64 -13.90
CA ASP A 312 4.33 2.91 -15.34
C ASP A 312 3.09 2.39 -16.06
N GLU A 313 2.61 1.20 -15.69
CA GLU A 313 1.32 0.70 -16.18
C GLU A 313 0.19 1.68 -15.86
N LEU A 314 0.06 2.11 -14.61
CA LEU A 314 -0.96 3.10 -14.24
C LEU A 314 -0.79 4.42 -15.02
N VAL A 315 0.44 4.89 -15.22
CA VAL A 315 0.71 6.12 -15.97
C VAL A 315 0.28 5.99 -17.43
N ASP A 316 0.48 4.83 -18.07
CA ASP A 316 0.05 4.60 -19.46
C ASP A 316 -1.47 4.70 -19.62
N PHE A 317 -2.24 4.32 -18.60
CA PHE A 317 -3.71 4.43 -18.62
C PHE A 317 -4.23 5.81 -18.21
N PHE A 318 -3.68 6.37 -17.13
CA PHE A 318 -4.29 7.49 -16.41
C PHE A 318 -3.50 8.80 -16.52
N GLY A 319 -2.21 8.73 -16.91
CA GLY A 319 -1.28 9.85 -16.86
C GLY A 319 -0.70 10.08 -15.47
N VAL A 320 0.47 10.73 -15.41
CA VAL A 320 1.28 10.90 -14.18
C VAL A 320 0.48 11.55 -13.05
N ASP A 321 -0.13 12.70 -13.31
CA ASP A 321 -0.83 13.45 -12.27
C ASP A 321 -2.09 12.76 -11.75
N ALA A 322 -2.77 11.96 -12.57
CA ALA A 322 -3.91 11.19 -12.09
C ALA A 322 -3.47 10.07 -11.14
N VAL A 323 -2.33 9.43 -11.43
CA VAL A 323 -1.74 8.43 -10.53
C VAL A 323 -1.26 9.08 -9.24
N ARG A 324 -0.56 10.22 -9.34
CA ARG A 324 -0.13 11.01 -8.17
C ARG A 324 -1.33 11.42 -7.31
N TYR A 325 -2.39 11.94 -7.93
CA TYR A 325 -3.62 12.30 -7.24
C TYR A 325 -4.17 11.13 -6.45
N PHE A 326 -4.32 9.97 -7.08
CA PHE A 326 -4.90 8.80 -6.45
C PHE A 326 -4.08 8.35 -5.24
N VAL A 327 -2.77 8.13 -5.41
CA VAL A 327 -1.93 7.60 -4.33
C VAL A 327 -1.76 8.57 -3.17
N LEU A 328 -1.96 9.88 -3.38
CA LEU A 328 -1.92 10.88 -2.32
C LEU A 328 -3.28 11.09 -1.64
N HIS A 329 -4.37 11.06 -2.40
CA HIS A 329 -5.72 11.34 -1.90
C HIS A 329 -6.39 10.12 -1.26
N GLU A 330 -6.22 8.93 -1.84
CA GLU A 330 -6.84 7.70 -1.31
C GLU A 330 -6.03 7.06 -0.18
N MET A 331 -4.86 7.60 0.16
CA MET A 331 -4.05 7.11 1.25
C MET A 331 -4.42 7.79 2.58
N PRO A 332 -5.01 7.05 3.53
CA PRO A 332 -5.33 7.61 4.85
C PRO A 332 -4.05 7.96 5.64
N PHE A 333 -4.19 8.79 6.68
CA PHE A 333 -3.06 9.18 7.52
C PHE A 333 -2.50 8.01 8.38
N GLU A 334 -3.37 7.16 8.92
CA GLU A 334 -2.99 6.10 9.87
C GLU A 334 -3.26 4.67 9.37
N ASN A 335 -4.29 4.52 8.54
CA ASN A 335 -4.81 3.23 8.10
C ASN A 335 -4.34 2.90 6.70
N ASP A 336 -4.27 1.60 6.39
CA ASP A 336 -3.91 1.13 5.05
C ASP A 336 -4.95 1.58 4.01
N GLY A 337 -4.44 2.04 2.87
CA GLY A 337 -5.25 2.40 1.71
C GLY A 337 -5.42 1.22 0.77
N VAL A 338 -6.39 1.31 -0.14
CA VAL A 338 -6.66 0.29 -1.15
C VAL A 338 -6.60 0.89 -2.55
N ILE A 339 -5.93 0.20 -3.47
CA ILE A 339 -5.93 0.51 -4.89
C ILE A 339 -6.59 -0.62 -5.70
N THR A 340 -7.50 -0.25 -6.59
CA THR A 340 -8.04 -1.11 -7.64
C THR A 340 -8.19 -0.32 -8.94
N TRP A 341 -8.27 -1.01 -10.07
CA TRP A 341 -8.50 -0.38 -11.37
C TRP A 341 -9.85 0.34 -11.42
N GLU A 342 -10.87 -0.20 -10.76
CA GLU A 342 -12.18 0.41 -10.60
C GLU A 342 -12.10 1.75 -9.85
N LEU A 343 -11.41 1.76 -8.70
CA LEU A 343 -11.24 2.98 -7.90
C LEU A 343 -10.44 4.04 -8.65
N MET A 344 -9.40 3.64 -9.40
CA MET A 344 -8.64 4.55 -10.26
C MET A 344 -9.54 5.23 -11.31
N VAL A 345 -10.35 4.44 -12.04
CA VAL A 345 -11.30 4.96 -13.04
C VAL A 345 -12.36 5.84 -12.38
N GLU A 346 -12.89 5.44 -11.22
CA GLU A 346 -13.90 6.20 -10.49
C GLU A 346 -13.35 7.58 -10.10
N ARG A 347 -12.15 7.64 -9.48
CA ARG A 347 -11.55 8.90 -9.03
C ARG A 347 -11.15 9.80 -10.20
N LEU A 348 -10.59 9.23 -11.27
CA LEU A 348 -10.31 9.99 -12.48
C LEU A 348 -11.59 10.60 -13.05
N ASN A 349 -12.65 9.82 -13.19
CA ASN A 349 -13.89 10.29 -13.79
C ASN A 349 -14.61 11.31 -12.90
N SER A 350 -14.77 11.03 -11.61
CA SER A 350 -15.61 11.83 -10.70
C SER A 350 -14.93 13.12 -10.23
N GLU A 351 -13.67 13.05 -9.81
CA GLU A 351 -12.96 14.19 -9.24
C GLU A 351 -12.18 14.92 -10.34
N LEU A 352 -11.30 14.24 -11.08
CA LEU A 352 -10.41 14.91 -12.03
C LEU A 352 -11.14 15.40 -13.28
N ALA A 353 -11.93 14.55 -13.94
CA ALA A 353 -12.63 14.92 -15.17
C ALA A 353 -13.89 15.74 -14.89
N ASN A 354 -14.80 15.25 -14.04
CA ASN A 354 -16.10 15.89 -13.84
C ASN A 354 -16.07 17.13 -12.93
N THR A 355 -15.20 17.17 -11.92
CA THR A 355 -15.15 18.31 -10.98
C THR A 355 -14.14 19.35 -11.44
N LEU A 356 -12.87 18.98 -11.62
CA LEU A 356 -11.80 19.91 -12.00
C LEU A 356 -11.81 20.21 -13.51
N GLY A 357 -11.69 19.18 -14.35
CA GLY A 357 -11.60 19.30 -15.81
C GLY A 357 -12.77 20.06 -16.42
N ASN A 358 -13.99 19.67 -16.05
CA ASN A 358 -15.22 20.31 -16.49
C ASN A 358 -15.33 21.78 -16.02
N LEU A 359 -14.91 22.09 -14.79
CA LEU A 359 -14.93 23.47 -14.28
C LEU A 359 -14.06 24.40 -15.12
N VAL A 360 -12.82 23.98 -15.39
CA VAL A 360 -11.88 24.76 -16.22
C VAL A 360 -12.43 24.93 -17.64
N ASN A 361 -12.87 23.82 -18.25
CA ASN A 361 -13.39 23.84 -19.61
C ASN A 361 -14.65 24.71 -19.75
N ARG A 362 -15.63 24.59 -18.83
CA ARG A 362 -16.86 25.42 -18.83
C ARG A 362 -16.53 26.90 -18.67
N THR A 363 -15.63 27.24 -17.75
CA THR A 363 -15.27 28.64 -17.47
C THR A 363 -14.61 29.30 -18.68
N ILE A 364 -13.64 28.62 -19.31
CA ILE A 364 -12.99 29.12 -20.53
C ILE A 364 -13.98 29.20 -21.68
N SER A 365 -14.79 28.16 -21.90
CA SER A 365 -15.79 28.12 -22.96
C SER A 365 -16.83 29.25 -22.84
N MET A 366 -17.31 29.53 -21.63
CA MET A 366 -18.22 30.66 -21.39
C MET A 366 -17.53 32.00 -21.62
N SER A 367 -16.28 32.15 -21.18
CA SER A 367 -15.49 33.37 -21.42
C SER A 367 -15.27 33.62 -22.91
N ASN A 368 -14.94 32.58 -23.68
CA ASN A 368 -14.83 32.64 -25.14
C ASN A 368 -16.15 32.98 -25.80
N LYS A 369 -17.23 32.32 -25.40
CA LYS A 369 -18.56 32.49 -26.00
C LYS A 369 -19.14 33.88 -25.78
N TYR A 370 -19.01 34.44 -24.58
CA TYR A 370 -19.71 35.67 -24.20
C TYR A 370 -18.85 36.93 -24.33
N PHE A 371 -17.52 36.81 -24.22
CA PHE A 371 -16.60 37.95 -24.23
C PHE A 371 -15.38 37.75 -25.13
N GLY A 372 -15.41 36.78 -26.05
CA GLY A 372 -14.28 36.51 -26.95
C GLY A 372 -13.00 36.12 -26.20
N GLY A 373 -13.14 35.59 -24.99
CA GLY A 373 -12.04 35.13 -24.14
C GLY A 373 -11.51 36.19 -23.19
N VAL A 374 -11.95 37.45 -23.32
CA VAL A 374 -11.51 38.53 -22.43
C VAL A 374 -12.26 38.41 -21.09
N VAL A 375 -11.51 38.43 -19.99
CA VAL A 375 -12.04 38.28 -18.63
C VAL A 375 -11.80 39.57 -17.87
N GLU A 376 -12.87 40.25 -17.49
CA GLU A 376 -12.83 41.56 -16.84
C GLU A 376 -13.60 41.56 -15.52
N ASN A 377 -13.05 42.21 -14.50
CA ASN A 377 -13.79 42.52 -13.28
C ASN A 377 -14.52 43.86 -13.47
N LYS A 378 -15.85 43.81 -13.64
CA LYS A 378 -16.69 45.02 -13.75
C LYS A 378 -17.22 45.52 -12.40
N GLY A 379 -16.90 44.83 -11.30
CA GLY A 379 -17.29 45.23 -9.94
C GLY A 379 -18.77 45.07 -9.60
N VAL A 380 -19.56 44.39 -10.45
CA VAL A 380 -20.99 44.16 -10.20
C VAL A 380 -21.16 42.90 -9.35
N ALA A 381 -21.24 43.11 -8.04
CA ALA A 381 -21.25 42.05 -7.04
C ALA A 381 -22.64 41.77 -6.45
N GLU A 382 -22.88 40.51 -6.09
CA GLU A 382 -24.02 40.00 -5.32
C GLU A 382 -23.52 39.26 -4.07
N PRO A 383 -24.37 39.00 -3.05
CA PRO A 383 -23.96 38.33 -1.81
C PRO A 383 -23.24 37.00 -2.03
N VAL A 384 -23.65 36.23 -3.04
CA VAL A 384 -23.03 34.95 -3.42
C VAL A 384 -21.55 35.08 -3.82
N ASP A 385 -21.13 36.26 -4.29
CA ASP A 385 -19.74 36.54 -4.67
C ASP A 385 -18.86 36.72 -3.45
N GLU A 386 -19.35 37.43 -2.43
CA GLU A 386 -18.63 37.63 -1.18
C GLU A 386 -18.50 36.31 -0.41
N ASP A 387 -19.55 35.47 -0.43
CA ASP A 387 -19.50 34.12 0.12
C ASP A 387 -18.44 33.25 -0.59
N LEU A 388 -18.33 33.35 -1.92
CA LEU A 388 -17.30 32.65 -2.69
C LEU A 388 -15.90 33.15 -2.33
N LYS A 389 -15.69 34.48 -2.31
CA LYS A 389 -14.39 35.09 -2.01
C LYS A 389 -13.92 34.72 -0.60
N ALA A 390 -14.81 34.83 0.39
CA ALA A 390 -14.51 34.43 1.76
C ALA A 390 -14.13 32.96 1.86
N PHE A 391 -14.84 32.07 1.15
CA PHE A 391 -14.50 30.65 1.09
C PHE A 391 -13.12 30.43 0.45
N ALA A 392 -12.87 31.03 -0.72
CA ALA A 392 -11.60 30.89 -1.44
C ALA A 392 -10.40 31.38 -0.63
N LEU A 393 -10.54 32.49 0.10
CA LEU A 393 -9.50 33.05 0.97
C LEU A 393 -9.21 32.20 2.22
N ALA A 394 -10.17 31.38 2.67
CA ALA A 394 -9.98 30.51 3.83
C ALA A 394 -9.25 29.20 3.50
N VAL A 395 -9.39 28.68 2.27
CA VAL A 395 -8.84 27.38 1.86
C VAL A 395 -7.31 27.27 2.01
N PRO A 396 -6.49 28.28 1.60
CA PRO A 396 -5.03 28.20 1.77
C PRO A 396 -4.59 27.94 3.22
N GLY A 397 -5.25 28.59 4.19
CA GLY A 397 -4.95 28.39 5.61
C GLY A 397 -5.28 26.98 6.10
N LYS A 398 -6.38 26.38 5.61
CA LYS A 398 -6.73 25.00 5.92
C LYS A 398 -5.74 24.00 5.31
N VAL A 399 -5.33 24.22 4.06
CA VAL A 399 -4.32 23.40 3.40
C VAL A 399 -3.01 23.43 4.19
N ALA A 400 -2.55 24.61 4.61
CA ALA A 400 -1.37 24.76 5.45
C ALA A 400 -1.47 23.97 6.77
N GLU A 401 -2.59 24.09 7.48
CA GLU A 401 -2.80 23.35 8.74
C GLU A 401 -2.71 21.82 8.56
N LYS A 402 -3.19 21.29 7.43
CA LYS A 402 -3.13 19.85 7.12
C LYS A 402 -1.72 19.43 6.71
N MET A 403 -1.04 20.22 5.87
CA MET A 403 0.31 19.93 5.41
C MET A 403 1.34 19.98 6.55
N ASP A 404 1.19 20.90 7.51
CA ASP A 404 2.04 20.94 8.72
C ASP A 404 1.93 19.69 9.59
N LYS A 405 0.80 18.98 9.49
CA LYS A 405 0.53 17.72 10.20
C LYS A 405 0.74 16.49 9.31
N LEU A 406 1.33 16.65 8.12
CA LEU A 406 1.53 15.60 7.11
C LEU A 406 0.21 14.92 6.65
N ARG A 407 -0.93 15.60 6.79
CA ARG A 407 -2.25 15.10 6.37
C ARG A 407 -2.53 15.46 4.91
N VAL A 408 -1.73 14.89 4.01
CA VAL A 408 -1.72 15.22 2.58
C VAL A 408 -3.06 14.97 1.88
N ALA A 409 -3.69 13.81 2.13
CA ALA A 409 -5.01 13.51 1.58
C ALA A 409 -6.08 14.54 1.98
N ASP A 410 -6.07 14.96 3.25
CA ASP A 410 -7.00 15.97 3.76
C ASP A 410 -6.72 17.36 3.17
N ALA A 411 -5.44 17.69 2.96
CA ALA A 411 -5.05 18.94 2.30
C ALA A 411 -5.60 18.98 0.87
N MET A 412 -5.46 17.89 0.12
CA MET A 412 -6.02 17.77 -1.23
C MET A 412 -7.56 17.83 -1.23
N THR A 413 -8.20 17.23 -0.22
CA THR A 413 -9.66 17.33 -0.03
C THR A 413 -10.09 18.79 0.07
N GLU A 414 -9.41 19.61 0.88
CA GLU A 414 -9.71 21.05 1.01
C GLU A 414 -9.55 21.79 -0.32
N VAL A 415 -8.53 21.48 -1.12
CA VAL A 415 -8.37 22.04 -2.47
C VAL A 415 -9.56 21.66 -3.36
N PHE A 416 -9.99 20.40 -3.34
CA PHE A 416 -11.15 19.95 -4.14
C PHE A 416 -12.48 20.54 -3.64
N THR A 417 -12.60 20.89 -2.37
CA THR A 417 -13.78 21.63 -1.89
C THR A 417 -13.89 23.01 -2.53
N LEU A 418 -12.78 23.68 -2.86
CA LEU A 418 -12.78 24.93 -3.61
C LEU A 418 -13.32 24.72 -5.03
N PHE A 419 -12.86 23.70 -5.75
CA PHE A 419 -13.38 23.38 -7.08
C PHE A 419 -14.88 23.02 -7.06
N LYS A 420 -15.33 22.28 -6.04
CA LYS A 420 -16.75 21.98 -5.84
C LYS A 420 -17.56 23.25 -5.56
N ARG A 421 -17.04 24.17 -4.73
CA ARG A 421 -17.67 25.48 -4.46
C ARG A 421 -17.78 26.35 -5.72
N LEU A 422 -16.76 26.33 -6.59
CA LEU A 422 -16.74 27.06 -7.86
C LEU A 422 -17.76 26.48 -8.86
N ASN A 423 -17.88 25.15 -8.96
CA ASN A 423 -18.96 24.54 -9.74
C ASN A 423 -20.34 24.96 -9.23
N LYS A 424 -20.55 24.92 -7.91
CA LYS A 424 -21.80 25.38 -7.29
C LYS A 424 -22.07 26.87 -7.58
N TYR A 425 -21.03 27.69 -7.60
CA TYR A 425 -21.15 29.12 -7.94
C TYR A 425 -21.64 29.32 -9.38
N ILE A 426 -21.22 28.49 -10.35
CA ILE A 426 -21.78 28.50 -11.71
C ILE A 426 -23.27 28.19 -11.68
N ASP A 427 -23.69 27.20 -10.90
CA ASP A 427 -25.09 26.78 -10.84
C ASP A 427 -25.97 27.83 -10.15
N GLU A 428 -25.47 28.47 -9.09
CA GLU A 428 -26.15 29.55 -8.35
C GLU A 428 -26.29 30.83 -9.19
N THR A 429 -25.26 31.19 -9.97
CA THR A 429 -25.25 32.43 -10.78
C THR A 429 -25.87 32.28 -12.16
N MET A 430 -26.02 31.04 -12.65
CA MET A 430 -26.56 30.70 -13.97
C MET A 430 -26.03 31.61 -15.10
N PRO A 431 -24.73 31.57 -15.46
CA PRO A 431 -24.14 32.44 -16.49
C PRO A 431 -24.90 32.45 -17.82
N TRP A 432 -25.48 31.31 -18.21
CA TRP A 432 -26.30 31.18 -19.42
C TRP A 432 -27.62 31.96 -19.38
N ALA A 433 -28.15 32.25 -18.19
CA ALA A 433 -29.32 33.08 -18.01
C ALA A 433 -28.94 34.56 -18.01
N LEU A 434 -27.84 34.92 -17.34
CA LEU A 434 -27.30 36.29 -17.35
C LEU A 434 -26.94 36.74 -18.77
N ALA A 435 -26.38 35.85 -19.59
CA ALA A 435 -26.01 36.13 -20.98
C ALA A 435 -27.19 36.45 -21.92
N LYS A 436 -28.45 36.21 -21.50
CA LYS A 436 -29.64 36.52 -22.30
C LYS A 436 -30.15 37.95 -22.08
N ASP A 437 -29.64 38.65 -21.07
CA ASP A 437 -30.06 39.99 -20.68
C ASP A 437 -28.87 40.96 -20.80
N GLU A 438 -28.91 41.84 -21.79
CA GLU A 438 -27.81 42.77 -22.08
C GLU A 438 -27.53 43.71 -20.89
N ALA A 439 -28.53 44.00 -20.05
CA ALA A 439 -28.35 44.81 -18.84
C ALA A 439 -27.54 44.09 -17.75
N LYS A 440 -27.41 42.76 -17.82
CA LYS A 440 -26.66 41.92 -16.86
C LYS A 440 -25.27 41.53 -17.36
N LYS A 441 -24.81 42.12 -18.46
CA LYS A 441 -23.52 41.80 -19.06
C LYS A 441 -22.33 42.05 -18.11
N ASP A 442 -22.34 43.16 -17.38
CA ASP A 442 -21.28 43.46 -16.40
C ASP A 442 -21.30 42.51 -15.20
N ARG A 443 -22.49 42.07 -14.79
CA ARG A 443 -22.66 41.02 -13.78
C ARG A 443 -22.03 39.71 -14.26
N LEU A 444 -22.36 39.28 -15.49
CA LEU A 444 -21.80 38.08 -16.09
C LEU A 444 -20.27 38.15 -16.20
N ALA A 445 -19.70 39.29 -16.61
CA ALA A 445 -18.26 39.49 -16.67
C ALA A 445 -17.60 39.27 -15.29
N THR A 446 -18.20 39.85 -14.24
CA THR A 446 -17.73 39.70 -12.85
C THR A 446 -17.82 38.24 -12.36
N VAL A 447 -18.89 37.50 -12.72
CA VAL A 447 -19.01 36.05 -12.42
C VAL A 447 -17.86 35.26 -13.04
N LEU A 448 -17.56 35.47 -14.32
CA LEU A 448 -16.50 34.76 -15.01
C LEU A 448 -15.11 35.13 -14.46
N TYR A 449 -14.90 36.40 -14.10
CA TYR A 449 -13.68 36.83 -13.41
C TYR A 449 -13.48 36.08 -12.08
N ASN A 450 -14.51 36.00 -11.24
CA ASN A 450 -14.44 35.29 -9.96
C ASN A 450 -14.13 33.79 -10.15
N LEU A 451 -14.64 33.17 -11.21
CA LEU A 451 -14.34 31.77 -11.55
C LEU A 451 -12.88 31.59 -11.95
N VAL A 452 -12.36 32.42 -12.86
CA VAL A 452 -10.95 32.36 -13.28
C VAL A 452 -10.02 32.61 -12.10
N GLU A 453 -10.35 33.57 -11.25
CA GLU A 453 -9.61 33.88 -10.03
C GLU A 453 -9.58 32.67 -9.07
N GLY A 454 -10.73 32.09 -8.78
CA GLY A 454 -10.84 30.93 -7.89
C GLY A 454 -10.15 29.69 -8.44
N ILE A 455 -10.23 29.44 -9.75
CA ILE A 455 -9.51 28.32 -10.40
C ILE A 455 -8.00 28.55 -10.31
N THR A 456 -7.52 29.77 -10.51
CA THR A 456 -6.09 30.10 -10.39
C THR A 456 -5.57 29.85 -8.97
N MET A 457 -6.35 30.24 -7.95
CA MET A 457 -6.03 29.94 -6.55
C MET A 457 -5.99 28.43 -6.28
N GLY A 458 -7.01 27.69 -6.72
CA GLY A 458 -7.08 26.24 -6.55
C GLY A 458 -5.94 25.52 -7.26
N ALA A 459 -5.60 25.92 -8.49
CA ALA A 459 -4.47 25.37 -9.24
C ALA A 459 -3.14 25.61 -8.53
N THR A 460 -2.93 26.82 -7.98
CA THR A 460 -1.72 27.13 -7.20
C THR A 460 -1.54 26.20 -6.00
N LEU A 461 -2.62 25.92 -5.26
CA LEU A 461 -2.61 24.99 -4.13
C LEU A 461 -2.41 23.52 -4.56
N LEU A 462 -2.76 23.20 -5.80
CA LEU A 462 -2.70 21.86 -6.37
C LEU A 462 -1.29 21.48 -6.84
N GLU A 463 -0.44 22.46 -7.12
CA GLU A 463 0.89 22.29 -7.74
C GLU A 463 1.77 21.25 -7.04
N SER A 464 1.75 21.21 -5.71
CA SER A 464 2.55 20.25 -4.94
C SER A 464 2.12 18.80 -5.17
N PHE A 465 0.86 18.57 -5.53
CA PHE A 465 0.27 17.25 -5.71
C PHE A 465 0.21 16.85 -7.20
N MET A 466 -0.22 17.76 -8.07
CA MET A 466 -0.36 17.59 -9.52
C MET A 466 0.30 18.75 -10.27
N PRO A 467 1.64 18.73 -10.43
CA PRO A 467 2.39 19.84 -11.02
C PRO A 467 2.05 20.10 -12.50
N GLU A 468 1.95 19.07 -13.33
CA GLU A 468 1.72 19.23 -14.77
C GLU A 468 0.31 19.75 -15.07
N THR A 469 -0.68 19.24 -14.34
CA THR A 469 -2.07 19.68 -14.41
C THR A 469 -2.19 21.13 -14.00
N THR A 470 -1.44 21.55 -12.98
CA THR A 470 -1.40 22.95 -12.56
C THR A 470 -0.84 23.84 -13.67
N GLU A 471 0.29 23.47 -14.27
CA GLU A 471 0.87 24.20 -15.41
C GLU A 471 -0.12 24.30 -16.58
N ARG A 472 -0.79 23.20 -16.94
CA ARG A 472 -1.81 23.16 -17.99
C ARG A 472 -3.01 24.06 -17.68
N ILE A 473 -3.47 24.12 -16.43
CA ILE A 473 -4.55 25.02 -16.02
C ILE A 473 -4.12 26.48 -16.15
N LEU A 474 -2.97 26.84 -15.58
CA LEU A 474 -2.47 28.22 -15.60
C LEU A 474 -2.22 28.70 -17.03
N ALA A 475 -1.65 27.85 -17.89
CA ALA A 475 -1.45 28.15 -19.31
C ALA A 475 -2.78 28.41 -20.04
N GLN A 476 -3.80 27.58 -19.81
CA GLN A 476 -5.12 27.76 -20.43
C GLN A 476 -5.83 29.05 -19.96
N LEU A 477 -5.64 29.44 -18.70
CA LEU A 477 -6.15 30.69 -18.16
C LEU A 477 -5.29 31.91 -18.52
N ASN A 478 -4.12 31.71 -19.13
CA ASN A 478 -3.09 32.74 -19.30
C ASN A 478 -2.77 33.46 -17.97
N ALA A 479 -2.72 32.70 -16.87
CA ALA A 479 -2.47 33.19 -15.53
C ALA A 479 -1.02 32.94 -15.12
N GLU A 480 -0.45 33.86 -14.34
CA GLU A 480 0.87 33.68 -13.75
C GLU A 480 0.79 32.79 -12.51
N LYS A 481 1.88 32.06 -12.25
CA LYS A 481 2.06 31.27 -11.04
C LYS A 481 2.08 32.20 -9.82
N ARG A 482 1.32 31.85 -8.78
CA ARG A 482 1.20 32.60 -7.53
C ARG A 482 2.03 31.99 -6.42
N THR A 483 2.45 32.82 -5.47
CA THR A 483 2.99 32.39 -4.19
C THR A 483 1.86 32.09 -3.20
N LEU A 484 2.16 31.40 -2.10
CA LEU A 484 1.17 31.19 -1.02
C LEU A 484 0.74 32.52 -0.36
N GLU A 485 1.58 33.55 -0.40
CA GLU A 485 1.23 34.89 0.11
C GLU A 485 0.19 35.57 -0.77
N ASP A 486 0.32 35.45 -2.09
CA ASP A 486 -0.64 35.99 -3.05
C ASP A 486 -2.04 35.40 -2.85
N LEU A 487 -2.14 34.14 -2.38
CA LEU A 487 -3.42 33.48 -2.10
C LEU A 487 -4.20 34.09 -0.92
N LYS A 488 -3.60 35.00 -0.15
CA LYS A 488 -4.31 35.78 0.88
C LYS A 488 -5.12 36.94 0.30
N THR A 489 -4.97 37.23 -1.00
CA THR A 489 -5.68 38.30 -1.69
C THR A 489 -6.49 37.72 -2.84
N PHE A 490 -7.77 38.11 -2.90
CA PHE A 490 -8.64 37.72 -4.01
C PHE A 490 -8.66 38.83 -5.08
N GLY A 491 -8.63 38.42 -6.34
CA GLY A 491 -8.72 39.30 -7.49
C GLY A 491 -7.37 39.74 -8.04
N LEU A 492 -6.35 38.89 -7.97
CA LEU A 492 -5.02 39.15 -8.53
C LEU A 492 -4.91 38.83 -10.03
N TYR A 493 -5.87 38.08 -10.60
CA TYR A 493 -5.90 37.85 -12.04
C TYR A 493 -6.05 39.18 -12.80
N PRO A 494 -5.18 39.52 -13.77
CA PRO A 494 -5.24 40.81 -14.43
C PRO A 494 -6.57 41.02 -15.17
N SER A 495 -7.35 42.02 -14.78
CA SER A 495 -8.59 42.36 -15.46
C SER A 495 -8.31 42.83 -16.89
N GLY A 496 -9.05 42.27 -17.86
CA GLY A 496 -8.83 42.49 -19.29
C GLY A 496 -7.88 41.47 -19.93
N ASN A 497 -7.34 40.53 -19.17
CA ASN A 497 -6.55 39.43 -19.72
C ASN A 497 -7.44 38.42 -20.48
N LYS A 498 -6.84 37.66 -21.40
CA LYS A 498 -7.53 36.76 -22.31
C LYS A 498 -7.16 35.29 -22.02
N VAL A 499 -8.17 34.46 -21.81
CA VAL A 499 -7.99 32.99 -21.71
C VAL A 499 -7.71 32.38 -23.09
N THR A 500 -7.26 31.13 -23.13
CA THR A 500 -7.05 30.41 -24.40
C THR A 500 -8.33 30.32 -25.23
N GLU A 501 -8.20 30.41 -26.56
CA GLU A 501 -9.35 30.33 -27.48
C GLU A 501 -9.91 28.92 -27.59
N LYS A 502 -9.05 27.91 -27.40
CA LYS A 502 -9.42 26.49 -27.51
C LYS A 502 -9.05 25.79 -26.21
N PRO A 503 -10.00 25.59 -25.28
CA PRO A 503 -9.73 24.86 -24.06
C PRO A 503 -9.35 23.42 -24.39
N GLU A 504 -8.32 22.94 -23.71
CA GLU A 504 -7.85 21.57 -23.73
C GLU A 504 -8.66 20.74 -22.72
N ILE A 505 -8.85 19.45 -23.02
CA ILE A 505 -9.41 18.50 -22.06
C ILE A 505 -8.29 18.09 -21.10
N LEU A 506 -8.40 18.48 -19.83
CA LEU A 506 -7.40 18.14 -18.80
C LEU A 506 -7.34 16.63 -18.56
N PHE A 507 -8.50 16.00 -18.41
CA PHE A 507 -8.66 14.57 -18.17
C PHE A 507 -9.82 14.03 -19.02
N ALA A 508 -9.53 13.06 -19.88
CA ALA A 508 -10.54 12.35 -20.64
C ALA A 508 -11.17 11.26 -19.77
N ARG A 509 -12.50 11.16 -19.79
CA ARG A 509 -13.19 10.07 -19.07
C ARG A 509 -12.80 8.73 -19.66
N LEU A 510 -12.65 7.75 -18.79
CA LEU A 510 -12.36 6.37 -19.16
C LEU A 510 -13.59 5.48 -18.93
N ASP A 511 -13.83 4.55 -19.86
CA ASP A 511 -14.81 3.49 -19.66
C ASP A 511 -14.18 2.35 -18.86
N LEU A 512 -14.85 1.95 -17.78
CA LEU A 512 -14.32 0.93 -16.88
C LEU A 512 -14.13 -0.42 -17.59
N LYS A 513 -15.05 -0.80 -18.48
CA LYS A 513 -14.96 -2.08 -19.19
C LYS A 513 -13.79 -2.10 -20.14
N GLU A 514 -13.53 -0.99 -20.83
CA GLU A 514 -12.37 -0.86 -21.73
C GLU A 514 -11.04 -0.92 -20.95
N VAL A 515 -10.96 -0.28 -19.79
CA VAL A 515 -9.77 -0.34 -18.93
C VAL A 515 -9.56 -1.77 -18.44
N LEU A 516 -10.59 -2.42 -17.89
CA LEU A 516 -10.47 -3.79 -17.39
C LEU A 516 -10.11 -4.79 -18.50
N ALA A 517 -10.66 -4.64 -19.70
CA ALA A 517 -10.30 -5.47 -20.85
C ALA A 517 -8.81 -5.34 -21.22
N LYS A 518 -8.29 -4.11 -21.27
CA LYS A 518 -6.85 -3.87 -21.53
C LYS A 518 -5.95 -4.38 -20.40
N VAL A 519 -6.40 -4.28 -19.15
CA VAL A 519 -5.68 -4.85 -18.00
C VAL A 519 -5.59 -6.37 -18.12
N GLU A 520 -6.68 -7.03 -18.52
CA GLU A 520 -6.71 -8.47 -18.79
C GLU A 520 -5.81 -8.86 -19.98
N GLU A 521 -5.68 -8.01 -20.99
CA GLU A 521 -4.73 -8.22 -22.11
C GLU A 521 -3.26 -8.06 -21.70
N LEU A 522 -2.94 -7.11 -20.83
CA LEU A 522 -1.57 -6.85 -20.33
C LEU A 522 -1.12 -7.88 -19.30
N HIS A 523 -2.05 -8.31 -18.47
CA HIS A 523 -1.88 -9.35 -17.47
C HIS A 523 -2.82 -10.50 -17.83
N PRO A 524 -2.57 -11.21 -18.96
CA PRO A 524 -3.35 -12.39 -19.27
C PRO A 524 -3.18 -13.30 -18.06
N LYS A 525 -4.30 -13.73 -17.48
CA LYS A 525 -4.26 -14.68 -16.37
C LYS A 525 -3.30 -15.78 -16.79
N LYS A 526 -2.15 -15.86 -16.12
CA LYS A 526 -1.28 -17.01 -16.28
C LYS A 526 -2.16 -18.17 -15.88
N GLU A 527 -2.41 -19.09 -16.82
CA GLU A 527 -2.65 -20.47 -16.44
C GLU A 527 -1.52 -20.80 -15.47
N GLU A 528 -1.86 -20.94 -14.20
CA GLU A 528 -0.88 -21.35 -13.21
C GLU A 528 -0.25 -22.63 -13.75
N PRO A 529 1.09 -22.78 -13.71
CA PRO A 529 1.67 -24.09 -13.85
C PRO A 529 1.03 -24.91 -12.73
N VAL A 530 0.18 -25.85 -13.12
CA VAL A 530 -0.19 -26.96 -12.26
C VAL A 530 1.16 -27.63 -11.93
N GLU A 531 1.74 -27.28 -10.77
CA GLU A 531 2.53 -28.25 -10.01
C GLU A 531 1.73 -29.54 -10.08
N GLU A 532 2.35 -30.65 -10.50
CA GLU A 532 1.73 -31.97 -10.70
C GLU A 532 0.78 -32.38 -9.54
N LYS A 533 -0.41 -31.80 -9.53
CA LYS A 533 -1.59 -32.24 -8.84
C LYS A 533 -2.23 -33.15 -9.84
N LYS A 534 -2.24 -34.44 -9.48
CA LYS A 534 -3.10 -35.45 -10.08
C LYS A 534 -4.42 -34.81 -10.46
N GLU A 535 -4.82 -34.96 -11.72
CA GLU A 535 -6.11 -34.52 -12.26
C GLU A 535 -7.22 -34.64 -11.19
N GLU A 536 -7.67 -33.51 -10.66
CA GLU A 536 -8.83 -33.48 -9.78
C GLU A 536 -10.07 -33.59 -10.67
N ASN A 537 -10.81 -34.68 -10.49
CA ASN A 537 -12.14 -34.88 -11.06
C ASN A 537 -13.12 -33.87 -10.44
N VAL A 538 -13.21 -32.65 -10.98
CA VAL A 538 -14.21 -31.66 -10.57
C VAL A 538 -15.46 -31.79 -11.45
N ILE A 539 -16.64 -31.71 -10.83
CA ILE A 539 -17.94 -31.85 -11.50
C ILE A 539 -18.68 -30.53 -11.38
N ASP A 540 -18.91 -29.87 -12.51
CA ASP A 540 -19.69 -28.65 -12.58
C ASP A 540 -21.20 -28.98 -12.57
N ILE A 541 -21.89 -28.56 -11.51
CA ILE A 541 -23.34 -28.73 -11.38
C ILE A 541 -24.04 -27.41 -11.74
N GLU A 542 -25.10 -27.48 -12.55
CA GLU A 542 -25.92 -26.31 -12.90
C GLU A 542 -26.47 -25.63 -11.64
N ALA A 543 -26.20 -24.32 -11.50
CA ALA A 543 -26.55 -23.57 -10.32
C ALA A 543 -28.08 -23.43 -10.17
N LYS A 544 -28.60 -23.82 -9.00
CA LYS A 544 -29.99 -23.54 -8.62
C LYS A 544 -30.15 -22.09 -8.14
N PRO A 545 -31.38 -21.52 -8.19
CA PRO A 545 -31.64 -20.20 -7.62
C PRO A 545 -31.20 -20.11 -6.15
N GLU A 546 -30.72 -18.95 -5.75
CA GLU A 546 -30.28 -18.69 -4.37
C GLU A 546 -31.44 -18.86 -3.37
N ILE A 547 -31.15 -19.48 -2.22
CA ILE A 547 -32.08 -19.62 -1.11
C ILE A 547 -31.57 -18.86 0.11
N THR A 548 -32.48 -18.48 1.02
CA THR A 548 -32.09 -17.79 2.26
C THR A 548 -31.60 -18.77 3.32
N PHE A 549 -30.84 -18.29 4.32
CA PHE A 549 -30.45 -19.12 5.46
C PHE A 549 -31.65 -19.71 6.20
N ASP A 550 -32.77 -18.97 6.26
CA ASP A 550 -34.02 -19.45 6.85
C ASP A 550 -34.59 -20.66 6.10
N ASP A 551 -34.34 -20.79 4.79
CA ASP A 551 -34.74 -21.95 4.01
C ASP A 551 -33.85 -23.17 4.30
N PHE A 552 -32.56 -22.97 4.51
CA PHE A 552 -31.65 -24.03 4.95
C PHE A 552 -31.99 -24.51 6.37
N GLY A 553 -32.26 -23.58 7.30
CA GLY A 553 -32.65 -23.87 8.67
C GLY A 553 -33.99 -24.63 8.82
N LYS A 554 -34.80 -24.72 7.75
CA LYS A 554 -35.99 -25.59 7.72
C LYS A 554 -35.65 -27.07 7.57
N LEU A 555 -34.45 -27.43 7.13
CA LEU A 555 -34.01 -28.82 6.99
C LEU A 555 -33.33 -29.29 8.27
N GLN A 556 -33.70 -30.48 8.74
CA GLN A 556 -33.08 -31.08 9.92
C GLN A 556 -32.14 -32.20 9.49
N PHE A 557 -30.85 -31.99 9.69
CA PHE A 557 -29.80 -32.95 9.38
C PHE A 557 -29.22 -33.55 10.66
N GLN A 558 -29.06 -34.87 10.68
CA GLN A 558 -28.45 -35.59 11.81
C GLN A 558 -27.55 -36.73 11.34
N VAL A 559 -26.55 -37.07 12.15
CA VAL A 559 -25.72 -38.26 11.95
C VAL A 559 -26.55 -39.50 12.34
N GLY A 560 -26.71 -40.44 11.42
CA GLY A 560 -27.38 -41.73 11.63
C GLY A 560 -26.41 -42.90 11.55
N GLU A 561 -26.56 -43.89 12.43
CA GLU A 561 -25.80 -45.14 12.38
C GLU A 561 -26.66 -46.26 11.79
N ILE A 562 -26.20 -46.91 10.74
CA ILE A 562 -26.95 -48.00 10.10
C ILE A 562 -26.73 -49.29 10.90
N ILE A 563 -27.79 -49.77 11.56
CA ILE A 563 -27.71 -50.96 12.42
C ILE A 563 -28.15 -52.25 11.71
N ALA A 564 -28.93 -52.11 10.63
CA ALA A 564 -29.30 -53.22 9.76
C ALA A 564 -29.60 -52.67 8.35
N CYS A 565 -29.32 -53.46 7.31
CA CYS A 565 -29.64 -53.11 5.94
C CYS A 565 -30.01 -54.37 5.17
N GLU A 566 -31.04 -54.28 4.32
CA GLU A 566 -31.51 -55.39 3.48
C GLU A 566 -31.83 -54.92 2.07
N GLU A 567 -31.73 -55.83 1.11
CA GLU A 567 -32.14 -55.56 -0.27
C GLU A 567 -33.67 -55.56 -0.42
N VAL A 568 -34.20 -54.56 -1.12
CA VAL A 568 -35.64 -54.51 -1.40
C VAL A 568 -36.00 -55.50 -2.51
N LYS A 569 -36.63 -56.63 -2.18
CA LYS A 569 -36.97 -57.71 -3.14
C LYS A 569 -37.70 -57.26 -4.41
N LYS A 570 -38.48 -56.18 -4.33
CA LYS A 570 -39.25 -55.63 -5.47
C LYS A 570 -38.49 -54.58 -6.29
N SER A 571 -37.22 -54.30 -5.99
CA SER A 571 -36.41 -53.31 -6.70
C SER A 571 -34.98 -53.79 -6.89
N ARG A 572 -34.43 -53.53 -8.08
CA ARG A 572 -33.02 -53.78 -8.37
C ARG A 572 -32.09 -52.64 -7.92
N LYS A 573 -32.64 -51.51 -7.45
CA LYS A 573 -31.89 -50.28 -7.11
C LYS A 573 -31.94 -49.87 -5.64
N LEU A 574 -32.83 -50.47 -4.84
CA LEU A 574 -33.11 -49.99 -3.48
C LEU A 574 -32.53 -50.89 -2.39
N LEU A 575 -31.93 -50.25 -1.38
CA LEU A 575 -31.64 -50.83 -0.07
C LEU A 575 -32.60 -50.26 0.97
N CYS A 576 -32.96 -51.06 1.97
CA CYS A 576 -33.77 -50.66 3.12
C CYS A 576 -32.89 -50.72 4.38
N SER A 577 -32.57 -49.55 4.94
CA SER A 577 -31.70 -49.43 6.12
C SER A 577 -32.52 -49.09 7.37
N GLN A 578 -32.23 -49.76 8.48
CA GLN A 578 -32.64 -49.35 9.83
C GLN A 578 -31.55 -48.44 10.38
N VAL A 579 -31.85 -47.16 10.51
CA VAL A 579 -30.88 -46.12 10.88
C VAL A 579 -31.19 -45.59 12.27
N LYS A 580 -30.26 -45.78 13.20
CA LYS A 580 -30.33 -45.25 14.55
C LYS A 580 -29.95 -43.77 14.54
N ILE A 581 -30.87 -42.92 14.98
CA ILE A 581 -30.70 -41.47 15.08
C ILE A 581 -31.05 -41.09 16.52
N GLY A 582 -30.03 -40.82 17.33
CA GLY A 582 -30.18 -40.67 18.77
C GLY A 582 -30.76 -41.94 19.41
N SER A 583 -31.91 -41.80 20.08
CA SER A 583 -32.63 -42.90 20.72
C SER A 583 -33.65 -43.60 19.83
N GLN A 584 -33.88 -43.12 18.61
CA GLN A 584 -34.88 -43.66 17.68
C GLN A 584 -34.21 -44.47 16.57
N VAL A 585 -34.93 -45.45 16.04
CA VAL A 585 -34.55 -46.17 14.81
C VAL A 585 -35.58 -45.84 13.75
N ARG A 586 -35.11 -45.40 12.58
CA ARG A 586 -35.96 -45.05 11.43
C ARG A 586 -35.65 -45.95 10.24
N GLN A 587 -36.69 -46.28 9.49
CA GLN A 587 -36.52 -47.03 8.25
C GLN A 587 -36.30 -46.06 7.09
N ILE A 588 -35.16 -46.18 6.40
CA ILE A 588 -34.80 -45.32 5.27
C ILE A 588 -34.50 -46.19 4.05
N VAL A 589 -35.20 -45.91 2.96
CA VAL A 589 -35.02 -46.61 1.68
C VAL A 589 -34.23 -45.72 0.72
N SER A 590 -33.07 -46.18 0.28
CA SER A 590 -32.13 -45.41 -0.55
C SER A 590 -31.80 -46.11 -1.87
N GLY A 591 -31.58 -45.30 -2.92
CA GLY A 591 -31.30 -45.74 -4.29
C GLY A 591 -29.87 -46.17 -4.58
N ILE A 592 -29.15 -46.66 -3.58
CA ILE A 592 -27.68 -46.83 -3.61
C ILE A 592 -27.22 -48.28 -3.84
N LYS A 593 -28.13 -49.21 -4.12
CA LYS A 593 -27.83 -50.65 -4.24
C LYS A 593 -26.80 -50.97 -5.33
N SER A 594 -26.71 -50.15 -6.38
CA SER A 594 -25.72 -50.30 -7.44
C SER A 594 -24.29 -50.00 -6.99
N HIS A 595 -24.10 -49.30 -5.87
CA HIS A 595 -22.80 -48.84 -5.38
C HIS A 595 -22.43 -49.45 -4.03
N TYR A 596 -23.41 -49.90 -3.24
CA TYR A 596 -23.19 -50.55 -1.95
C TYR A 596 -24.04 -51.80 -1.81
N SER A 597 -23.44 -52.84 -1.22
CA SER A 597 -24.16 -54.03 -0.75
C SER A 597 -24.80 -53.80 0.62
N ALA A 598 -25.82 -54.59 0.97
CA ALA A 598 -26.48 -54.49 2.27
C ALA A 598 -25.51 -54.71 3.45
N GLU A 599 -24.53 -55.61 3.30
CA GLU A 599 -23.53 -55.92 4.32
C GLU A 599 -22.58 -54.74 4.59
N GLU A 600 -22.14 -54.05 3.53
CA GLU A 600 -21.25 -52.88 3.63
C GLU A 600 -21.91 -51.65 4.25
N MET A 601 -23.23 -51.60 4.31
CA MET A 601 -23.95 -50.47 4.89
C MET A 601 -23.98 -50.53 6.42
N VAL A 602 -23.94 -51.74 7.00
CA VAL A 602 -24.06 -51.91 8.45
C VAL A 602 -22.83 -51.36 9.17
N GLY A 603 -23.05 -50.55 10.21
CA GLY A 603 -22.02 -49.89 11.01
C GLY A 603 -21.59 -48.52 10.49
N LYS A 604 -22.00 -48.10 9.29
CA LYS A 604 -21.65 -46.77 8.75
C LYS A 604 -22.41 -45.65 9.45
N LYS A 605 -21.70 -44.54 9.70
CA LYS A 605 -22.25 -43.28 10.20
C LYS A 605 -22.47 -42.32 9.03
N VAL A 606 -23.72 -42.05 8.71
CA VAL A 606 -24.13 -41.31 7.50
C VAL A 606 -24.89 -40.04 7.85
N MET A 607 -24.82 -39.03 6.99
CA MET A 607 -25.64 -37.83 7.10
C MET A 607 -27.08 -38.11 6.64
N VAL A 608 -28.07 -37.75 7.46
CA VAL A 608 -29.49 -38.04 7.22
C VAL A 608 -30.33 -36.78 7.35
N VAL A 609 -31.22 -36.54 6.38
CA VAL A 609 -32.32 -35.57 6.51
C VAL A 609 -33.50 -36.23 7.21
N THR A 610 -33.88 -35.72 8.39
CA THR A 610 -34.83 -36.40 9.29
C THR A 610 -36.23 -35.78 9.32
N ASN A 611 -36.42 -34.58 8.78
CA ASN A 611 -37.73 -33.90 8.80
C ASN A 611 -38.43 -33.87 7.43
N LEU A 612 -38.00 -34.72 6.48
CA LEU A 612 -38.75 -34.95 5.25
C LEU A 612 -40.04 -35.72 5.52
N LYS A 613 -41.10 -35.38 4.76
CA LYS A 613 -42.36 -36.13 4.80
C LYS A 613 -42.10 -37.59 4.37
N PRO A 614 -42.56 -38.61 5.13
CA PRO A 614 -42.34 -40.00 4.75
C PRO A 614 -42.90 -40.33 3.37
N ALA A 615 -42.12 -41.10 2.59
CA ALA A 615 -42.46 -41.49 1.21
C ALA A 615 -42.49 -43.01 1.07
N LYS A 616 -43.38 -43.55 0.22
CA LYS A 616 -43.40 -44.99 -0.09
C LYS A 616 -42.56 -45.26 -1.34
N LEU A 617 -41.49 -46.03 -1.20
CA LEU A 617 -40.61 -46.46 -2.29
C LEU A 617 -40.74 -47.97 -2.46
N ALA A 618 -41.16 -48.42 -3.64
CA ALA A 618 -41.45 -49.84 -3.94
C ALA A 618 -42.39 -50.54 -2.93
N GLY A 619 -43.29 -49.77 -2.30
CA GLY A 619 -44.25 -50.24 -1.29
C GLY A 619 -43.74 -50.24 0.15
N ILE A 620 -42.48 -49.84 0.38
CA ILE A 620 -41.84 -49.73 1.70
C ILE A 620 -41.80 -48.26 2.11
N LEU A 621 -42.09 -47.97 3.39
CA LEU A 621 -42.07 -46.60 3.91
C LEU A 621 -40.62 -46.15 4.18
N SER A 622 -40.24 -44.97 3.70
CA SER A 622 -38.98 -44.28 3.99
C SER A 622 -39.24 -43.03 4.82
N GLU A 623 -38.62 -42.93 5.99
CA GLU A 623 -38.85 -41.90 7.01
C GLU A 623 -37.69 -40.90 7.14
N GLY A 624 -36.91 -40.79 6.06
CA GLY A 624 -35.76 -39.89 5.94
C GLY A 624 -35.04 -40.07 4.61
N MET A 625 -33.92 -39.37 4.43
CA MET A 625 -33.06 -39.47 3.26
C MET A 625 -31.58 -39.51 3.68
N ILE A 626 -30.84 -40.51 3.20
CA ILE A 626 -29.38 -40.60 3.36
C ILE A 626 -28.72 -39.79 2.24
N LEU A 627 -27.75 -38.95 2.58
CA LEU A 627 -27.05 -38.10 1.61
C LEU A 627 -25.83 -38.80 1.00
N CYS A 628 -25.68 -38.66 -0.32
CA CYS A 628 -24.55 -39.15 -1.09
C CYS A 628 -24.04 -38.03 -2.02
N ALA A 629 -22.73 -38.00 -2.27
CA ALA A 629 -22.14 -37.29 -3.40
C ALA A 629 -22.17 -38.20 -4.63
N GLU A 630 -22.39 -37.64 -5.81
CA GLU A 630 -22.39 -38.36 -7.10
C GLU A 630 -21.22 -37.85 -7.95
N ASP A 631 -20.45 -38.76 -8.56
CA ASP A 631 -19.39 -38.40 -9.48
C ASP A 631 -19.88 -38.22 -10.94
N ALA A 632 -19.00 -37.82 -11.88
CA ALA A 632 -19.36 -37.61 -13.29
C ALA A 632 -19.87 -38.88 -13.99
N ASP A 633 -19.49 -40.05 -13.49
CA ASP A 633 -19.85 -41.36 -14.02
C ASP A 633 -21.11 -41.93 -13.33
N GLY A 634 -21.71 -41.17 -12.41
CA GLY A 634 -22.90 -41.55 -11.65
C GLY A 634 -22.61 -42.48 -10.46
N ASN A 635 -21.36 -42.56 -9.98
CA ASN A 635 -21.03 -43.33 -8.78
C ASN A 635 -21.38 -42.55 -7.52
N LEU A 636 -22.04 -43.22 -6.57
CA LEU A 636 -22.45 -42.60 -5.31
C LEU A 636 -21.48 -42.91 -4.18
N SER A 637 -21.10 -41.86 -3.44
CA SER A 637 -20.33 -41.95 -2.20
C SER A 637 -21.14 -41.41 -1.00
N LEU A 638 -21.24 -42.16 0.09
CA LEU A 638 -21.93 -41.72 1.30
C LEU A 638 -21.25 -40.51 1.95
N MET A 639 -22.03 -39.51 2.34
CA MET A 639 -21.53 -38.39 3.13
C MET A 639 -21.37 -38.81 4.59
N VAL A 640 -20.13 -38.76 5.10
CA VAL A 640 -19.74 -39.14 6.46
C VAL A 640 -18.97 -38.01 7.14
N PRO A 641 -19.06 -37.85 8.47
CA PRO A 641 -18.27 -36.84 9.17
C PRO A 641 -16.78 -37.22 9.17
N GLU A 642 -15.89 -36.24 8.98
CA GLU A 642 -14.42 -36.45 8.98
C GLU A 642 -13.92 -36.99 10.33
N LYS A 643 -14.53 -36.55 11.44
CA LYS A 643 -14.28 -37.03 12.79
C LYS A 643 -15.41 -37.92 13.26
N GLU A 644 -15.11 -38.86 14.15
CA GLU A 644 -16.11 -39.76 14.69
C GLU A 644 -17.13 -39.00 15.56
N MET A 645 -18.42 -39.07 15.18
CA MET A 645 -19.53 -38.41 15.89
C MET A 645 -20.54 -39.41 16.46
N PRO A 646 -21.24 -39.10 17.56
CA PRO A 646 -22.30 -39.96 18.10
C PRO A 646 -23.56 -39.93 17.21
N ALA A 647 -24.31 -41.04 17.18
CA ALA A 647 -25.58 -41.11 16.48
C ALA A 647 -26.58 -40.11 17.08
N GLY A 648 -27.23 -39.31 16.22
CA GLY A 648 -28.15 -38.23 16.59
C GLY A 648 -27.52 -36.84 16.68
N ALA A 649 -26.19 -36.71 16.52
CA ALA A 649 -25.53 -35.40 16.45
C ALA A 649 -26.15 -34.53 15.34
N GLU A 650 -26.44 -33.28 15.67
CA GLU A 650 -26.99 -32.29 14.75
C GLU A 650 -25.90 -31.81 13.78
N ILE A 651 -26.27 -31.66 12.51
CA ILE A 651 -25.42 -31.09 11.47
C ILE A 651 -25.96 -29.67 11.23
N CYS A 652 -25.15 -28.66 11.55
CA CYS A 652 -25.55 -27.24 11.58
C CYS A 652 -24.90 -26.42 10.47
#